data_AF-A0A841C2E1-F1
#
_entry.id   AF-A0A841C2E1-F1
#
_cell.length_a   1.000
_cell.length_b   1.000
_cell.length_c   1.000
_cell.angle_alpha   90.00
_cell.angle_beta   90.00
_cell.angle_gamma   90.00
#
_symmetry.space_group_name_H-M   'P 1'
#
loop_
_entity.id
_entity.type
_entity.pdbx_description
1 polymer ?
#
loop_
_entity_poly.entity_id
_entity_poly.type
_entity_poly.pdbx_seq_one_letter_code
_entity_poly.pdbx_strand_id
1 'polypeptide(L)'
;MRRTARTTTALILLSAAATLPVAAHPTGPAEAATLTLTRADYRDKTLAALLGQVGGVLTGFEYKSPSPEPTDVCFQPTYGPYSGDAPLSCWTPNGYPGYDRLGAPHFAAAETGSDDDYHIDLFNQLILSDHGPDASYQDIKDEWVAHNVGDWGPGDIANAAMRNDGLVPPLTGQAEYDRHYWLTEPYIENDTLGLVAPGMPATARDLVGRFGSVTGEFDSVVWAKLLGTMYSQAYFATDARTVLANASVVLPRDSWPYAVYQRVVALHDQNPTDWRWAQAQLMTFVRNVYGQDNEMAIPDRNNGSAIIAILYGNNDYLTSLKIASLIGNDADCTASFVAGLMGIIKGMAGTPQEFKDRIYANNAGRYINDLTTGFPPNIKSGYPVSQSWDSIVSLYEANTAAQVTARGGSTTATAFSINGQTVDPEKRVFVNNADFEQGSLAGWSIWTPGTDPGSPNVYAENNGTAQSGAWKGTVVTDASVTEAKLSTTVRGLQTGATYRVSAFIQGNQTARLFADNRYASAVGTYAVTNRQWVDRSIEFTATAATAQVGLHLPTGATGFAAIDNLTVTQITAPATTRYEAESATRSGGQVRSAGTASGGQYVGGLDNTGDYVQFSVTVPSAGEYRMAVGFANGTSAVSRLDVLVNGVQRFVAPFPRTEAWGNFAATPQLLPVTLAAGSNTIRLRQGGVGFTEVDYLDLGTAPTPVYAAETAAAVANAGFDAAGATQTPTGWGTWAGSTGTSADADFTEAGGVTGGYRLTHYKASAFEVFTDQTVTGLANGTYTLTVQAVGGGGQSSAYLSAKNYGTAQPELTAPIPALGWPKWQTVVISGIPVTNGQLTIGLYSAGSGGQWLSIDAVTLTRQ
;
A
#
# COMPACT_ATOMS: atom_id res chain seq x y z
N MET A 1 -49.11 3.05 27.18
CA MET A 1 -50.53 2.61 27.17
C MET A 1 -50.88 2.30 25.72
N ARG A 2 -51.37 1.15 25.25
CA ARG A 2 -51.95 -0.10 25.76
C ARG A 2 -51.43 -1.22 24.82
N ARG A 3 -50.86 -2.34 25.28
CA ARG A 3 -51.52 -3.63 25.63
C ARG A 3 -52.62 -4.01 24.63
N THR A 4 -52.78 -5.22 24.06
CA THR A 4 -52.33 -6.61 24.33
C THR A 4 -53.00 -7.48 23.22
N ALA A 5 -52.33 -8.44 22.57
CA ALA A 5 -52.20 -9.88 22.90
C ALA A 5 -52.91 -10.81 21.88
N ARG A 6 -52.20 -11.87 21.47
CA ARG A 6 -52.55 -13.32 21.44
C ARG A 6 -51.79 -14.04 20.30
N THR A 7 -50.74 -14.79 20.64
CA THR A 7 -50.66 -16.28 20.67
C THR A 7 -51.03 -17.01 19.37
N THR A 8 -50.03 -17.63 18.71
CA THR A 8 -50.14 -19.00 18.16
C THR A 8 -48.78 -19.62 17.84
N THR A 9 -48.52 -20.78 18.47
CA THR A 9 -47.93 -22.03 17.98
C THR A 9 -46.73 -22.00 17.03
N ALA A 10 -45.59 -22.45 17.54
CA ALA A 10 -44.37 -22.76 16.80
C ALA A 10 -44.54 -24.02 15.93
N LEU A 11 -44.26 -23.88 14.63
CA LEU A 11 -44.04 -24.98 13.70
C LEU A 11 -42.55 -25.00 13.38
N ILE A 12 -41.86 -26.06 13.80
CA ILE A 12 -40.45 -26.30 13.48
C ILE A 12 -40.38 -26.73 12.01
N LEU A 13 -39.87 -25.85 11.15
CA LEU A 13 -39.46 -26.16 9.78
C LEU A 13 -37.94 -26.26 9.76
N LEU A 14 -37.43 -27.49 9.62
CA LEU A 14 -36.06 -27.75 9.19
C LEU A 14 -35.87 -27.11 7.81
N SER A 15 -35.18 -25.97 7.74
CA SER A 15 -34.63 -25.47 6.48
C SER A 15 -33.31 -26.19 6.21
N ALA A 16 -33.29 -27.02 5.17
CA ALA A 16 -32.06 -27.54 4.60
C ALA A 16 -31.19 -26.36 4.15
N ALA A 17 -29.99 -26.24 4.73
CA ALA A 17 -28.97 -25.31 4.31
C ALA A 17 -28.51 -25.73 2.90
N ALA A 18 -29.01 -25.06 1.87
CA ALA A 18 -28.38 -25.07 0.57
C ALA A 18 -27.12 -24.23 0.67
N THR A 19 -25.97 -24.88 0.80
CA THR A 19 -24.66 -24.26 0.59
C THR A 19 -24.60 -23.79 -0.86
N LEU A 20 -24.88 -22.50 -1.08
CA LEU A 20 -24.61 -21.85 -2.36
C LEU A 20 -23.10 -21.69 -2.51
N PRO A 21 -22.54 -21.89 -3.72
CA PRO A 21 -21.13 -21.65 -3.95
C PRO A 21 -20.89 -20.15 -3.84
N VAL A 22 -20.13 -19.75 -2.83
CA VAL A 22 -19.47 -18.44 -2.77
C VAL A 22 -18.57 -18.35 -4.00
N ALA A 23 -18.58 -17.21 -4.70
CA ALA A 23 -17.70 -16.98 -5.84
C ALA A 23 -16.25 -17.20 -5.40
N ALA A 24 -15.65 -18.30 -5.86
CA ALA A 24 -14.27 -18.62 -5.54
C ALA A 24 -13.35 -17.54 -6.12
N HIS A 25 -12.55 -16.90 -5.27
CA HIS A 25 -11.38 -16.16 -5.71
C HIS A 25 -10.48 -17.12 -6.52
N PRO A 26 -9.88 -16.66 -7.63
CA PRO A 26 -8.99 -17.50 -8.42
C PRO A 26 -7.75 -17.87 -7.60
N THR A 27 -7.75 -19.07 -7.01
CA THR A 27 -6.55 -19.71 -6.47
C THR A 27 -5.61 -20.03 -7.63
N GLY A 28 -4.42 -19.44 -7.64
CA GLY A 28 -3.37 -19.78 -8.62
C GLY A 28 -2.98 -21.27 -8.55
N PRO A 29 -2.38 -21.82 -9.62
CA PRO A 29 -2.12 -23.25 -9.76
C PRO A 29 -0.79 -23.62 -9.09
N ALA A 30 -0.81 -23.79 -7.77
CA ALA A 30 0.08 -24.70 -7.09
C ALA A 30 -0.77 -25.41 -6.04
N GLU A 31 -0.80 -26.75 -6.05
CA GLU A 31 -1.42 -27.51 -4.95
C GLU A 31 -0.69 -27.12 -3.67
N ALA A 32 -1.26 -26.19 -2.91
CA ALA A 32 -0.66 -25.75 -1.70
C ALA A 32 -0.76 -26.87 -0.66
N ALA A 33 0.34 -27.08 0.08
CA ALA A 33 0.39 -28.11 1.09
C ALA A 33 -0.79 -27.97 2.07
N THR A 34 -1.46 -29.09 2.36
CA THR A 34 -2.42 -29.13 3.46
C THR A 34 -1.66 -29.00 4.77
N LEU A 35 -1.86 -27.87 5.47
CA LEU A 35 -1.29 -27.60 6.78
C LEU A 35 -2.26 -28.05 7.86
N THR A 36 -1.76 -28.65 8.94
CA THR A 36 -2.57 -28.98 10.12
C THR A 36 -2.17 -28.09 11.27
N LEU A 37 -3.15 -27.42 11.90
CA LEU A 37 -2.95 -26.61 13.10
C LEU A 37 -3.94 -27.06 14.16
N THR A 38 -3.46 -27.54 15.31
CA THR A 38 -4.37 -27.92 16.40
C THR A 38 -5.03 -26.68 16.98
N ARG A 39 -6.27 -26.80 17.47
CA ARG A 39 -6.95 -25.68 18.14
C ARG A 39 -6.23 -25.25 19.43
N ALA A 40 -5.52 -26.18 20.07
CA ALA A 40 -4.69 -25.88 21.23
C ALA A 40 -3.49 -25.00 20.83
N ASP A 41 -2.75 -25.38 19.79
CA ASP A 41 -1.62 -24.58 19.29
C ASP A 41 -2.09 -23.24 18.72
N TYR A 42 -3.24 -23.20 18.06
CA TYR A 42 -3.85 -21.96 17.60
C TYR A 42 -4.12 -21.03 18.80
N ARG A 43 -4.90 -21.49 19.79
CA ARG A 43 -5.24 -20.69 20.98
C ARG A 43 -4.01 -20.22 21.74
N ASP A 44 -3.01 -21.09 21.91
CA ASP A 44 -1.73 -20.75 22.57
C ASP A 44 -1.04 -19.59 21.86
N LYS A 45 -0.87 -19.70 20.53
CA LYS A 45 -0.19 -18.69 19.71
C LYS A 45 -0.99 -17.41 19.57
N THR A 46 -2.32 -17.49 19.39
CA THR A 46 -3.20 -16.32 19.27
C THR A 46 -3.25 -15.54 20.58
N LEU A 47 -3.38 -16.23 21.73
CA LEU A 47 -3.32 -15.56 23.03
C LEU A 47 -1.96 -14.88 23.25
N ALA A 48 -0.86 -15.60 22.96
CA ALA A 48 0.48 -15.05 23.05
C ALA A 48 0.68 -13.82 22.15
N ALA A 49 0.10 -13.81 20.95
CA ALA A 49 0.13 -12.68 20.03
C ALA A 49 -0.59 -11.45 20.59
N LEU A 50 -1.83 -11.62 21.08
CA LEU A 50 -2.63 -10.52 21.65
C LEU A 50 -1.98 -9.94 22.92
N LEU A 51 -1.46 -10.80 23.81
CA LEU A 51 -0.69 -10.34 24.96
C LEU A 51 0.62 -9.66 24.54
N GLY A 52 1.20 -10.11 23.42
CA GLY A 52 2.36 -9.50 22.80
C GLY A 52 2.08 -8.08 22.33
N GLN A 53 1.03 -7.87 21.53
CA GLN A 53 0.63 -6.54 21.05
C GLN A 53 0.41 -5.56 22.20
N VAL A 54 -0.47 -5.92 23.13
CA VAL A 54 -0.75 -5.09 24.31
C VAL A 54 0.50 -4.84 25.14
N GLY A 55 1.30 -5.89 25.40
CA GLY A 55 2.55 -5.76 26.13
C GLY A 55 3.58 -4.89 25.42
N GLY A 56 3.57 -4.89 24.08
CA GLY A 56 4.38 -4.03 23.23
C GLY A 56 4.02 -2.56 23.43
N VAL A 57 2.75 -2.19 23.29
CA VAL A 57 2.24 -0.82 23.55
C VAL A 57 2.64 -0.35 24.95
N LEU A 58 2.39 -1.19 25.96
CA LEU A 58 2.72 -0.91 27.36
C LEU A 58 4.21 -0.77 27.65
N THR A 59 5.09 -1.15 26.71
CA THR A 59 6.55 -1.11 26.87
C THR A 59 7.22 -0.11 25.92
N GLY A 60 6.63 0.17 24.76
CA GLY A 60 7.18 1.06 23.75
C GLY A 60 7.09 2.52 24.16
N PHE A 61 8.10 3.28 23.78
CA PHE A 61 8.22 4.67 24.18
C PHE A 61 8.25 5.60 22.97
N GLU A 62 7.32 6.54 22.94
CA GLU A 62 7.32 7.58 21.94
C GLU A 62 8.46 8.60 22.15
N TYR A 63 9.30 8.79 21.14
CA TYR A 63 10.36 9.79 21.13
C TYR A 63 10.32 10.64 19.86
N LYS A 64 10.03 11.95 20.03
CA LYS A 64 9.98 12.92 18.92
C LYS A 64 11.33 13.19 18.25
N SER A 65 12.45 12.85 18.89
CA SER A 65 13.79 13.08 18.35
C SER A 65 14.68 11.87 18.61
N PRO A 66 15.50 11.43 17.64
CA PRO A 66 16.39 10.27 17.77
C PRO A 66 17.61 10.54 18.67
N SER A 67 17.57 11.57 19.53
CA SER A 67 18.69 11.93 20.38
C SER A 67 18.30 12.71 21.64
N PRO A 68 18.83 12.32 22.81
CA PRO A 68 19.52 11.05 23.07
C PRO A 68 18.51 9.90 23.20
N GLU A 69 18.67 8.84 22.40
CA GLU A 69 17.92 7.59 22.59
C GLU A 69 18.06 7.13 24.05
N PRO A 70 16.98 6.65 24.68
CA PRO A 70 17.04 6.23 26.06
C PRO A 70 18.05 5.11 26.23
N THR A 71 18.80 5.19 27.32
CA THR A 71 19.71 4.11 27.68
C THR A 71 18.92 2.85 28.03
N ASP A 72 19.55 1.67 27.90
CA ASP A 72 18.93 0.37 28.18
C ASP A 72 18.26 0.27 29.58
N VAL A 73 18.56 1.19 30.50
CA VAL A 73 17.90 1.32 31.82
C VAL A 73 16.40 1.65 31.72
N CYS A 74 15.95 2.19 30.59
CA CYS A 74 14.55 2.55 30.36
C CYS A 74 13.70 1.36 29.90
N PHE A 75 14.30 0.22 29.56
CA PHE A 75 13.56 -0.95 29.14
C PHE A 75 13.26 -1.88 30.32
N GLN A 76 11.97 -2.08 30.57
CA GLN A 76 11.43 -3.20 31.33
C GLN A 76 10.07 -3.59 30.70
N PRO A 77 9.75 -4.88 30.51
CA PRO A 77 8.45 -5.29 29.99
C PRO A 77 7.30 -4.72 30.84
N THR A 78 6.26 -4.18 30.18
CA THR A 78 5.10 -3.49 30.81
C THR A 78 5.45 -2.24 31.61
N TYR A 79 6.54 -1.55 31.28
CA TYR A 79 7.08 -0.44 32.07
C TYR A 79 7.27 0.86 31.26
N GLY A 80 6.47 1.02 30.21
CA GLY A 80 6.42 2.18 29.32
C GLY A 80 5.38 3.24 29.73
N PRO A 81 5.28 4.35 28.98
CA PRO A 81 4.40 5.48 29.30
C PRO A 81 2.93 5.08 29.45
N TYR A 82 2.49 4.06 28.70
CA TYR A 82 1.13 3.55 28.73
C TYR A 82 0.85 2.59 29.89
N SER A 83 1.85 2.16 30.68
CA SER A 83 1.60 1.30 31.84
C SER A 83 1.42 2.07 33.16
N GLY A 84 1.68 3.38 33.18
CA GLY A 84 1.63 4.23 34.38
C GLY A 84 2.84 4.13 35.31
N ASP A 85 3.77 3.20 35.04
CA ASP A 85 4.91 2.93 35.91
C ASP A 85 6.25 3.44 35.36
N ALA A 86 6.28 4.01 34.15
CA ALA A 86 7.50 4.49 33.53
C ALA A 86 8.14 5.64 34.32
N PRO A 87 9.47 5.61 34.56
CA PRO A 87 10.16 6.70 35.22
C PRO A 87 10.14 7.95 34.34
N LEU A 88 9.83 9.11 34.93
CA LEU A 88 9.84 10.43 34.26
C LEU A 88 11.18 10.77 33.58
N SER A 89 12.28 10.10 33.94
CA SER A 89 13.57 10.27 33.28
C SER A 89 13.67 9.61 31.90
N CYS A 90 12.76 8.68 31.59
CA CYS A 90 12.78 7.89 30.37
C CYS A 90 11.76 8.35 29.33
N TRP A 91 10.92 9.34 29.65
CA TRP A 91 9.98 9.93 28.72
C TRP A 91 9.64 11.36 29.13
N THR A 92 9.37 12.22 28.15
CA THR A 92 8.95 13.60 28.42
C THR A 92 7.43 13.61 28.42
N PRO A 93 6.75 13.94 29.54
CA PRO A 93 5.31 13.98 29.54
C PRO A 93 4.79 14.93 28.47
N ASN A 94 4.01 14.43 27.50
CA ASN A 94 3.33 15.26 26.49
C ASN A 94 2.18 16.12 27.09
N GLY A 95 2.28 16.49 28.37
CA GLY A 95 1.35 17.39 29.04
C GLY A 95 -0.04 16.82 29.34
N TYR A 96 -0.29 15.56 29.02
CA TYR A 96 -1.57 14.89 29.25
C TYR A 96 -1.50 13.95 30.47
N PRO A 97 -2.25 14.22 31.54
CA PRO A 97 -2.44 13.25 32.61
C PRO A 97 -3.38 12.12 32.17
N GLY A 98 -3.02 10.85 32.42
CA GLY A 98 -3.96 9.71 32.35
C GLY A 98 -3.88 8.80 31.12
N TYR A 99 -2.68 8.43 30.68
CA TYR A 99 -2.46 7.45 29.60
C TYR A 99 -2.31 5.99 30.09
N ASP A 100 -2.39 5.76 31.40
CA ASP A 100 -2.22 4.40 31.95
C ASP A 100 -3.34 3.51 31.42
N ARG A 101 -2.98 2.50 30.64
CA ARG A 101 -3.87 1.49 30.04
C ARG A 101 -3.86 0.20 30.81
N LEU A 102 -3.11 0.06 31.89
CA LEU A 102 -3.00 -1.20 32.63
C LEU A 102 -3.19 -0.99 34.13
N GLY A 103 -4.25 -1.59 34.68
CA GLY A 103 -4.47 -1.57 36.12
C GLY A 103 -4.73 -0.18 36.69
N ALA A 104 -4.41 -0.03 37.97
CA ALA A 104 -4.73 1.17 38.74
C ALA A 104 -3.93 2.40 38.22
N PRO A 105 -4.49 3.63 38.31
CA PRO A 105 -5.74 3.96 39.00
C PRO A 105 -7.01 3.80 38.16
N HIS A 106 -6.89 3.59 36.85
CA HIS A 106 -8.02 3.65 35.91
C HIS A 106 -8.75 2.32 35.73
N PHE A 107 -8.07 1.20 35.93
CA PHE A 107 -8.60 -0.15 35.72
C PHE A 107 -8.33 -1.07 36.92
N ALA A 108 -9.06 -2.19 37.02
CA ALA A 108 -8.76 -3.21 38.02
C ALA A 108 -7.44 -3.94 37.70
N ALA A 109 -6.91 -4.68 38.68
CA ALA A 109 -5.73 -5.50 38.44
C ALA A 109 -5.99 -6.48 37.27
N ALA A 110 -5.05 -6.53 36.32
CA ALA A 110 -5.15 -7.32 35.09
C ALA A 110 -6.27 -6.94 34.12
N GLU A 111 -6.76 -5.72 34.21
CA GLU A 111 -7.56 -5.09 33.17
C GLU A 111 -6.67 -4.15 32.34
N THR A 112 -6.84 -4.23 31.02
CA THR A 112 -6.20 -3.36 30.05
C THR A 112 -7.26 -2.51 29.37
N GLY A 113 -7.11 -1.18 29.38
CA GLY A 113 -7.95 -0.23 28.65
C GLY A 113 -7.83 -0.38 27.14
N SER A 114 -8.63 0.38 26.39
CA SER A 114 -8.54 0.44 24.93
C SER A 114 -7.46 1.43 24.49
N ASP A 115 -6.91 1.14 23.31
CA ASP A 115 -5.85 1.91 22.66
C ASP A 115 -5.97 1.74 21.14
N ASP A 116 -5.48 2.71 20.38
CA ASP A 116 -5.53 2.75 18.92
C ASP A 116 -4.82 1.54 18.31
N ASP A 117 -3.70 1.09 18.89
CA ASP A 117 -2.89 -0.05 18.43
C ASP A 117 -3.56 -1.44 18.47
N TYR A 118 -4.78 -1.57 18.99
CA TYR A 118 -5.48 -2.88 19.01
C TYR A 118 -7.00 -2.81 19.10
N HIS A 119 -7.63 -1.68 19.47
CA HIS A 119 -9.09 -1.71 19.66
C HIS A 119 -9.87 -1.94 18.35
N ILE A 120 -9.41 -1.40 17.22
CA ILE A 120 -9.99 -1.68 15.90
C ILE A 120 -9.67 -3.11 15.46
N ASP A 121 -8.49 -3.66 15.75
CA ASP A 121 -8.20 -5.08 15.48
C ASP A 121 -9.23 -6.01 16.13
N LEU A 122 -9.58 -5.72 17.39
CA LEU A 122 -10.60 -6.46 18.12
C LEU A 122 -12.01 -6.20 17.54
N PHE A 123 -12.32 -4.96 17.14
CA PHE A 123 -13.59 -4.62 16.52
C PHE A 123 -13.78 -5.27 15.14
N ASN A 124 -12.71 -5.36 14.34
CA ASN A 124 -12.68 -6.06 13.06
C ASN A 124 -13.13 -7.52 13.19
N GLN A 125 -12.87 -8.15 14.35
CA GLN A 125 -13.33 -9.51 14.61
C GLN A 125 -14.85 -9.61 14.78
N LEU A 126 -15.51 -8.57 15.31
CA LEU A 126 -16.96 -8.50 15.36
C LEU A 126 -17.52 -8.40 13.94
N ILE A 127 -16.94 -7.53 13.10
CA ILE A 127 -17.36 -7.36 11.69
C ILE A 127 -17.27 -8.70 10.95
N LEU A 128 -16.16 -9.42 11.07
CA LEU A 128 -15.99 -10.74 10.45
C LEU A 128 -16.94 -11.80 11.01
N SER A 129 -17.27 -11.74 12.30
CA SER A 129 -18.22 -12.66 12.92
C SER A 129 -19.64 -12.43 12.39
N ASP A 130 -20.04 -11.17 12.22
CA ASP A 130 -21.41 -10.81 11.84
C ASP A 130 -21.65 -10.93 10.33
N HIS A 131 -20.63 -10.64 9.51
CA HIS A 131 -20.75 -10.59 8.05
C HIS A 131 -20.01 -11.72 7.33
N GLY A 132 -19.20 -12.49 8.05
CA GLY A 132 -18.44 -13.61 7.52
C GLY A 132 -17.07 -13.24 6.94
N PRO A 133 -16.36 -14.24 6.35
CA PRO A 133 -14.95 -14.13 6.01
C PRO A 133 -14.63 -13.17 4.86
N ASP A 134 -15.65 -12.74 4.10
CA ASP A 134 -15.52 -11.89 2.91
C ASP A 134 -16.24 -10.54 3.09
N ALA A 135 -16.39 -10.07 4.33
CA ALA A 135 -17.06 -8.82 4.72
C ALA A 135 -16.74 -7.66 3.75
N SER A 136 -17.78 -7.01 3.23
CA SER A 136 -17.69 -5.97 2.21
C SER A 136 -17.37 -4.59 2.80
N TYR A 137 -16.96 -3.63 1.97
CA TYR A 137 -16.81 -2.25 2.41
C TYR A 137 -18.12 -1.64 2.92
N GLN A 138 -19.26 -2.09 2.38
CA GLN A 138 -20.56 -1.69 2.91
C GLN A 138 -20.79 -2.23 4.31
N ASP A 139 -20.40 -3.48 4.59
CA ASP A 139 -20.55 -4.09 5.91
C ASP A 139 -19.67 -3.37 6.93
N ILE A 140 -18.40 -3.10 6.58
CA ILE A 140 -17.48 -2.33 7.42
C ILE A 140 -18.06 -0.95 7.73
N LYS A 141 -18.57 -0.24 6.73
CA LYS A 141 -19.23 1.05 6.93
C LYS A 141 -20.42 0.94 7.87
N ASP A 142 -21.31 0.00 7.63
CA ASP A 142 -22.55 -0.17 8.39
C ASP A 142 -22.21 -0.43 9.86
N GLU A 143 -21.18 -1.24 10.16
CA GLU A 143 -20.71 -1.49 11.52
C GLU A 143 -20.03 -0.28 12.15
N TRP A 144 -19.12 0.40 11.46
CA TRP A 144 -18.47 1.61 11.98
C TRP A 144 -19.50 2.70 12.36
N VAL A 145 -20.52 2.88 11.51
CA VAL A 145 -21.62 3.82 11.76
C VAL A 145 -22.56 3.32 12.87
N ALA A 146 -22.92 2.04 12.90
CA ALA A 146 -23.80 1.51 13.94
C ALA A 146 -23.16 1.62 15.33
N HIS A 147 -21.87 1.34 15.42
CA HIS A 147 -21.12 1.32 16.67
C HIS A 147 -20.52 2.66 17.07
N ASN A 148 -20.54 3.66 16.18
CA ASN A 148 -19.99 4.99 16.41
C ASN A 148 -18.55 4.91 16.92
N VAL A 149 -17.69 4.33 16.08
CA VAL A 149 -16.27 4.14 16.37
C VAL A 149 -15.64 5.47 16.78
N GLY A 150 -14.85 5.46 17.85
CA GLY A 150 -14.02 6.57 18.29
C GLY A 150 -12.57 6.14 18.23
N ASP A 151 -11.74 6.99 17.65
CA ASP A 151 -10.36 6.67 17.35
C ASP A 151 -9.49 7.93 17.29
N TRP A 152 -8.18 7.78 17.07
CA TRP A 152 -7.28 8.86 16.71
C TRP A 152 -7.17 9.06 15.20
N GLY A 153 -6.46 10.12 14.82
CA GLY A 153 -5.95 10.30 13.46
C GLY A 153 -6.98 10.12 12.32
N PRO A 154 -6.62 9.43 11.22
CA PRO A 154 -7.54 9.07 10.16
C PRO A 154 -8.72 8.16 10.58
N GLY A 155 -8.66 7.45 11.71
CA GLY A 155 -9.78 6.65 12.21
C GLY A 155 -11.03 7.49 12.49
N ASP A 156 -10.91 8.58 13.26
CA ASP A 156 -12.05 9.48 13.56
C ASP A 156 -12.52 10.23 12.30
N ILE A 157 -11.60 10.55 11.39
CA ILE A 157 -11.92 11.19 10.10
C ILE A 157 -12.71 10.23 9.21
N ALA A 158 -12.28 8.98 9.08
CA ALA A 158 -12.97 7.96 8.32
C ALA A 158 -14.38 7.71 8.87
N ASN A 159 -14.52 7.59 10.20
CA ASN A 159 -15.81 7.46 10.84
C ASN A 159 -16.71 8.69 10.60
N ALA A 160 -16.18 9.90 10.71
CA ALA A 160 -16.92 11.13 10.40
C ALA A 160 -17.35 11.18 8.92
N ALA A 161 -16.49 10.78 7.98
CA ALA A 161 -16.80 10.70 6.56
C ALA A 161 -17.92 9.68 6.27
N MET A 162 -17.91 8.53 6.95
CA MET A 162 -18.98 7.53 6.82
C MET A 162 -20.30 8.01 7.42
N ARG A 163 -20.27 8.61 8.61
CA ARG A 163 -21.45 9.01 9.38
C ARG A 163 -22.09 10.31 8.88
N ASN A 164 -21.29 11.34 8.63
CA ASN A 164 -21.76 12.69 8.36
C ASN A 164 -21.85 12.97 6.86
N ASP A 165 -20.88 12.48 6.08
CA ASP A 165 -20.86 12.66 4.62
C ASP A 165 -21.52 11.50 3.87
N GLY A 166 -21.70 10.35 4.53
CA GLY A 166 -22.29 9.16 3.95
C GLY A 166 -21.35 8.42 3.01
N LEU A 167 -20.05 8.71 3.00
CA LEU A 167 -19.07 8.03 2.15
C LEU A 167 -18.97 6.54 2.50
N VAL A 168 -18.40 5.75 1.58
CA VAL A 168 -18.11 4.33 1.77
C VAL A 168 -16.63 4.09 1.54
N PRO A 169 -15.96 3.25 2.34
CA PRO A 169 -14.62 2.77 2.02
C PRO A 169 -14.57 2.13 0.62
N PRO A 170 -13.44 2.18 -0.09
CA PRO A 170 -12.16 2.74 0.35
C PRO A 170 -12.07 4.27 0.18
N LEU A 171 -13.15 4.98 -0.23
CA LEU A 171 -13.08 6.43 -0.42
C LEU A 171 -12.67 7.17 0.86
N THR A 172 -13.05 6.65 2.03
CA THR A 172 -12.79 7.26 3.32
C THR A 172 -11.30 7.37 3.66
N GLY A 173 -10.47 6.44 3.17
CA GLY A 173 -9.02 6.43 3.39
C GLY A 173 -8.22 7.08 2.26
N GLN A 174 -8.86 7.56 1.19
CA GLN A 174 -8.13 8.14 0.05
C GLN A 174 -7.65 9.56 0.34
N ALA A 175 -6.49 9.94 -0.21
CA ALA A 175 -5.92 11.28 -0.05
C ALA A 175 -6.84 12.38 -0.56
N GLU A 176 -7.83 12.08 -1.39
CA GLU A 176 -8.83 13.07 -1.82
C GLU A 176 -9.81 13.47 -0.70
N TYR A 177 -10.04 12.57 0.27
CA TYR A 177 -11.03 12.77 1.34
C TYR A 177 -10.42 12.78 2.75
N ASP A 178 -9.20 12.27 2.90
CA ASP A 178 -8.44 12.29 4.14
C ASP A 178 -7.03 12.87 3.91
N ARG A 179 -6.63 13.85 4.71
CA ARG A 179 -5.28 14.43 4.65
C ARG A 179 -4.22 13.61 5.41
N HIS A 180 -4.65 12.64 6.21
CA HIS A 180 -3.80 11.74 7.00
C HIS A 180 -3.84 10.30 6.47
N TYR A 181 -4.21 10.11 5.21
CA TYR A 181 -4.25 8.81 4.52
C TYR A 181 -2.97 7.95 4.60
N TRP A 182 -1.85 8.57 5.00
CA TRP A 182 -0.51 8.01 5.10
C TRP A 182 -0.12 7.67 6.55
N LEU A 183 -0.99 7.85 7.53
CA LEU A 183 -0.65 7.64 8.95
C LEU A 183 -0.66 6.14 9.31
N THR A 184 -0.65 5.81 10.60
CA THR A 184 -0.28 4.50 11.15
C THR A 184 -1.42 3.48 11.11
N GLU A 185 -2.65 3.95 11.22
CA GLU A 185 -3.89 3.20 11.43
C GLU A 185 -4.04 2.02 10.45
N PRO A 186 -3.72 2.15 9.14
CA PRO A 186 -3.77 1.00 8.24
C PRO A 186 -2.95 -0.21 8.72
N TYR A 187 -1.79 -0.02 9.36
CA TYR A 187 -0.90 -1.12 9.77
C TYR A 187 -0.90 -1.43 11.27
N ILE A 188 -1.38 -0.54 12.14
CA ILE A 188 -1.47 -0.81 13.59
C ILE A 188 -2.82 -1.40 14.01
N GLU A 189 -3.88 -1.25 13.21
CA GLU A 189 -5.25 -1.68 13.55
C GLU A 189 -5.75 -2.90 12.75
N ASN A 190 -4.87 -3.46 11.91
CA ASN A 190 -5.25 -4.47 10.93
C ASN A 190 -4.28 -5.66 10.86
N ASP A 191 -3.14 -5.61 11.54
CA ASP A 191 -2.14 -6.70 11.49
C ASP A 191 -2.71 -8.03 12.05
N THR A 192 -3.64 -7.96 13.01
CA THR A 192 -4.29 -9.15 13.60
C THR A 192 -5.23 -9.88 12.65
N LEU A 193 -5.61 -9.27 11.52
CA LEU A 193 -6.31 -10.01 10.46
C LEU A 193 -5.44 -11.16 9.91
N GLY A 194 -4.12 -11.13 10.13
CA GLY A 194 -3.24 -12.28 9.94
C GLY A 194 -3.54 -13.47 10.88
N LEU A 195 -4.04 -13.21 12.09
CA LEU A 195 -4.41 -14.24 13.09
C LEU A 195 -5.67 -15.03 12.70
N VAL A 196 -6.53 -14.49 11.83
CA VAL A 196 -7.70 -15.22 11.30
C VAL A 196 -7.38 -16.04 10.05
N ALA A 197 -6.18 -15.89 9.50
CA ALA A 197 -5.76 -16.56 8.28
C ALA A 197 -4.42 -17.32 8.46
N PRO A 198 -4.24 -18.17 9.49
CA PRO A 198 -2.97 -18.86 9.74
C PRO A 198 -2.57 -19.74 8.56
N GLY A 199 -1.34 -19.59 8.07
CA GLY A 199 -0.84 -20.33 6.90
C GLY A 199 -1.51 -19.96 5.57
N MET A 200 -2.34 -18.90 5.54
CA MET A 200 -3.01 -18.36 4.36
C MET A 200 -2.57 -16.90 4.08
N PRO A 201 -1.28 -16.65 3.79
CA PRO A 201 -0.72 -15.29 3.67
C PRO A 201 -1.38 -14.42 2.60
N ALA A 202 -1.81 -14.99 1.46
CA ALA A 202 -2.52 -14.21 0.44
C ALA A 202 -3.89 -13.73 0.94
N THR A 203 -4.61 -14.56 1.71
CA THR A 203 -5.87 -14.18 2.35
C THR A 203 -5.65 -13.08 3.39
N ALA A 204 -4.58 -13.19 4.21
CA ALA A 204 -4.22 -12.14 5.17
C ALA A 204 -3.93 -10.80 4.47
N ARG A 205 -3.08 -10.81 3.43
CA ARG A 205 -2.78 -9.63 2.60
C ARG A 205 -4.05 -8.95 2.08
N ASP A 206 -5.00 -9.72 1.57
CA ASP A 206 -6.22 -9.17 0.96
C ASP A 206 -7.20 -8.63 2.01
N LEU A 207 -7.34 -9.30 3.16
CA LEU A 207 -8.12 -8.80 4.29
C LEU A 207 -7.54 -7.49 4.82
N VAL A 208 -6.23 -7.45 5.09
CA VAL A 208 -5.56 -6.24 5.58
C VAL A 208 -5.65 -5.11 4.56
N GLY A 209 -5.46 -5.40 3.28
CA GLY A 209 -5.63 -4.41 2.22
C GLY A 209 -7.03 -3.81 2.19
N ARG A 210 -8.08 -4.60 2.45
CA ARG A 210 -9.46 -4.11 2.51
C ARG A 210 -9.71 -3.26 3.76
N PHE A 211 -9.44 -3.79 4.95
CA PHE A 211 -9.74 -3.06 6.19
C PHE A 211 -8.82 -1.84 6.38
N GLY A 212 -7.54 -1.94 6.05
CA GLY A 212 -6.61 -0.80 6.12
C GLY A 212 -6.96 0.33 5.13
N SER A 213 -7.66 0.04 4.02
CA SER A 213 -8.16 1.08 3.10
C SER A 213 -9.37 1.86 3.61
N VAL A 214 -9.87 1.56 4.81
CA VAL A 214 -10.88 2.38 5.49
C VAL A 214 -10.27 3.70 5.94
N THR A 215 -9.04 3.67 6.44
CA THR A 215 -8.34 4.80 7.07
C THR A 215 -7.15 5.30 6.25
N GLY A 216 -6.66 4.57 5.24
CA GLY A 216 -5.53 5.06 4.45
C GLY A 216 -5.40 4.53 3.02
N GLU A 217 -4.37 5.04 2.35
CA GLU A 217 -3.90 4.61 1.03
C GLU A 217 -2.36 4.66 0.96
N PHE A 218 -1.77 4.56 -0.24
CA PHE A 218 -0.32 4.69 -0.44
C PHE A 218 0.52 3.66 0.34
N ASP A 219 1.68 4.06 0.87
CA ASP A 219 2.66 3.17 1.51
C ASP A 219 2.14 2.57 2.83
N SER A 220 1.25 3.23 3.56
CA SER A 220 0.70 2.69 4.83
C SER A 220 -0.06 1.39 4.62
N VAL A 221 -0.88 1.31 3.56
CA VAL A 221 -1.60 0.08 3.20
C VAL A 221 -0.63 -1.00 2.69
N VAL A 222 0.47 -0.61 2.04
CA VAL A 222 1.52 -1.56 1.61
C VAL A 222 2.23 -2.17 2.82
N TRP A 223 2.59 -1.35 3.81
CA TRP A 223 3.18 -1.82 5.07
C TRP A 223 2.21 -2.70 5.85
N ALA A 224 0.93 -2.32 5.95
CA ALA A 224 -0.10 -3.13 6.60
C ALA A 224 -0.17 -4.55 6.03
N LYS A 225 -0.21 -4.65 4.69
CA LYS A 225 -0.22 -5.93 3.99
C LYS A 225 0.99 -6.80 4.33
N LEU A 226 2.18 -6.21 4.51
CA LEU A 226 3.36 -6.95 4.98
C LEU A 226 3.13 -7.50 6.39
N LEU A 227 2.69 -6.67 7.33
CA LEU A 227 2.56 -7.02 8.75
C LEU A 227 1.56 -8.18 8.95
N GLY A 228 0.36 -8.08 8.37
CA GLY A 228 -0.64 -9.15 8.45
C GLY A 228 -0.20 -10.44 7.76
N THR A 229 0.56 -10.33 6.66
CA THR A 229 1.16 -11.50 5.99
C THR A 229 2.16 -12.20 6.91
N MET A 230 2.98 -11.44 7.65
CA MET A 230 3.93 -12.00 8.61
C MET A 230 3.22 -12.75 9.74
N TYR A 231 2.15 -12.19 10.30
CA TYR A 231 1.36 -12.86 11.34
C TYR A 231 0.76 -14.18 10.85
N SER A 232 0.21 -14.19 9.63
CA SER A 232 -0.32 -15.41 9.01
C SER A 232 0.75 -16.51 8.87
N GLN A 233 1.95 -16.15 8.40
CA GLN A 233 3.06 -17.10 8.23
C GLN A 233 3.66 -17.59 9.56
N ALA A 234 3.65 -16.74 10.59
CA ALA A 234 4.28 -17.00 11.88
C ALA A 234 3.74 -18.24 12.61
N TYR A 235 2.49 -18.65 12.37
CA TYR A 235 1.91 -19.86 12.98
C TYR A 235 2.69 -21.14 12.67
N PHE A 236 3.41 -21.18 11.55
CA PHE A 236 4.18 -22.34 11.11
C PHE A 236 5.70 -22.08 11.09
N ALA A 237 6.13 -20.93 11.60
CA ALA A 237 7.53 -20.53 11.61
C ALA A 237 8.15 -20.66 13.00
N THR A 238 9.48 -20.75 13.03
CA THR A 238 10.29 -20.78 14.26
C THR A 238 11.21 -19.57 14.37
N ASP A 239 11.31 -18.74 13.33
CA ASP A 239 12.25 -17.63 13.22
C ASP A 239 11.64 -16.41 12.54
N ALA A 240 11.66 -15.26 13.24
CA ALA A 240 11.05 -14.02 12.77
C ALA A 240 11.73 -13.42 11.53
N ARG A 241 13.04 -13.61 11.36
CA ARG A 241 13.77 -13.11 10.18
C ARG A 241 13.37 -13.87 8.92
N THR A 242 13.15 -15.18 9.07
CA THR A 242 12.63 -16.03 8.00
C THR A 242 11.21 -15.61 7.60
N VAL A 243 10.34 -15.32 8.58
CA VAL A 243 8.98 -14.79 8.30
C VAL A 243 9.05 -13.47 7.56
N LEU A 244 9.86 -12.51 8.04
CA LEU A 244 10.06 -11.22 7.39
C LEU A 244 10.55 -11.38 5.94
N ALA A 245 11.59 -12.20 5.72
CA ALA A 245 12.15 -12.43 4.40
C ALA A 245 11.11 -13.02 3.42
N ASN A 246 10.32 -14.00 3.89
CA ASN A 246 9.28 -14.63 3.09
C ASN A 246 8.11 -13.68 2.80
N ALA A 247 7.69 -12.86 3.76
CA ALA A 247 6.59 -11.91 3.59
C ALA A 247 6.99 -10.69 2.75
N SER A 248 8.29 -10.36 2.67
CA SER A 248 8.81 -9.20 1.91
C SER A 248 8.40 -9.19 0.44
N VAL A 249 7.97 -10.32 -0.13
CA VAL A 249 7.42 -10.41 -1.50
C VAL A 249 6.14 -9.61 -1.71
N VAL A 250 5.44 -9.28 -0.63
CA VAL A 250 4.24 -8.41 -0.65
C VAL A 250 4.60 -6.96 -0.97
N LEU A 251 5.81 -6.52 -0.62
CA LEU A 251 6.29 -5.18 -0.94
C LEU A 251 6.57 -5.11 -2.45
N PRO A 252 5.91 -4.21 -3.21
CA PRO A 252 6.18 -4.06 -4.62
C PRO A 252 7.66 -3.72 -4.84
N ARG A 253 8.29 -4.42 -5.79
CA ARG A 253 9.75 -4.31 -5.98
C ARG A 253 10.23 -2.96 -6.51
N ASP A 254 9.32 -2.16 -7.03
CA ASP A 254 9.52 -0.78 -7.48
C ASP A 254 9.07 0.27 -6.45
N SER A 255 8.68 -0.14 -5.24
CA SER A 255 8.20 0.76 -4.21
C SER A 255 9.29 1.17 -3.22
N TRP A 256 9.03 2.31 -2.57
CA TRP A 256 9.87 2.80 -1.50
C TRP A 256 9.88 1.90 -0.25
N PRO A 257 8.73 1.33 0.22
CA PRO A 257 8.74 0.31 1.26
C PRO A 257 9.73 -0.84 1.00
N TYR A 258 9.82 -1.33 -0.24
CA TYR A 258 10.80 -2.37 -0.57
C TYR A 258 12.24 -1.85 -0.51
N ALA A 259 12.50 -0.63 -0.98
CA ALA A 259 13.81 -0.01 -0.87
C ALA A 259 14.25 0.16 0.60
N VAL A 260 13.34 0.55 1.50
CA VAL A 260 13.58 0.62 2.95
C VAL A 260 13.93 -0.77 3.48
N TYR A 261 13.14 -1.79 3.17
CA TYR A 261 13.43 -3.18 3.57
C TYR A 261 14.83 -3.63 3.13
N GLN A 262 15.19 -3.44 1.85
CA GLN A 262 16.50 -3.83 1.33
C GLN A 262 17.65 -3.10 2.04
N ARG A 263 17.50 -1.79 2.25
CA ARG A 263 18.53 -0.99 2.93
C ARG A 263 18.70 -1.42 4.37
N VAL A 264 17.62 -1.65 5.11
CA VAL A 264 17.71 -2.09 6.50
C VAL A 264 18.34 -3.47 6.62
N VAL A 265 18.01 -4.41 5.72
CA VAL A 265 18.68 -5.72 5.66
C VAL A 265 20.19 -5.54 5.43
N ALA A 266 20.58 -4.67 4.51
CA ALA A 266 21.99 -4.45 4.25
C ALA A 266 22.73 -3.72 5.38
N LEU A 267 22.07 -2.79 6.09
CA LEU A 267 22.62 -2.20 7.32
C LEU A 267 22.93 -3.30 8.34
N HIS A 268 22.00 -4.24 8.54
CA HIS A 268 22.24 -5.39 9.40
C HIS A 268 23.44 -6.23 8.93
N ASP A 269 23.58 -6.49 7.64
CA ASP A 269 24.72 -7.25 7.12
C ASP A 269 26.06 -6.51 7.30
N GLN A 270 26.05 -5.18 7.21
CA GLN A 270 27.23 -4.34 7.43
C GLN A 270 27.65 -4.28 8.90
N ASN A 271 26.70 -4.16 9.82
CA ASN A 271 26.95 -4.13 11.26
C ASN A 271 25.81 -4.83 12.01
N PRO A 272 25.92 -6.15 12.25
CA PRO A 272 24.82 -6.96 12.79
C PRO A 272 24.57 -6.78 14.29
N THR A 273 25.37 -5.94 14.96
CA THR A 273 25.33 -5.79 16.42
C THR A 273 24.91 -4.41 16.91
N ASP A 274 24.98 -3.39 16.06
CA ASP A 274 24.67 -2.00 16.43
C ASP A 274 23.37 -1.50 15.78
N TRP A 275 22.24 -1.85 16.42
CA TRP A 275 20.92 -1.41 15.96
C TRP A 275 20.73 0.11 16.07
N ARG A 276 21.44 0.79 16.99
CA ARG A 276 21.37 2.25 17.15
C ARG A 276 22.03 2.95 15.98
N TRP A 277 23.17 2.43 15.52
CA TRP A 277 23.76 2.88 14.26
C TRP A 277 22.80 2.66 13.08
N ALA A 278 22.17 1.48 12.98
CA ALA A 278 21.23 1.20 11.90
C ALA A 278 20.02 2.13 11.93
N GLN A 279 19.48 2.45 13.11
CA GLN A 279 18.41 3.43 13.26
C GLN A 279 18.85 4.83 12.81
N ALA A 280 20.06 5.26 13.21
CA ALA A 280 20.60 6.53 12.76
C ALA A 280 20.78 6.58 11.23
N GLN A 281 21.15 5.45 10.61
CA GLN A 281 21.20 5.33 9.15
C GLN A 281 19.80 5.37 8.53
N LEU A 282 18.82 4.66 9.08
CA LEU A 282 17.42 4.68 8.61
C LEU A 282 16.89 6.11 8.49
N MET A 283 17.13 6.94 9.51
CA MET A 283 16.69 8.34 9.51
C MET A 283 17.30 9.19 8.38
N THR A 284 18.39 8.76 7.73
CA THR A 284 19.01 9.49 6.60
C THR A 284 18.31 9.28 5.26
N PHE A 285 17.47 8.25 5.15
CA PHE A 285 16.81 7.89 3.90
C PHE A 285 15.31 7.63 4.06
N VAL A 286 14.66 8.21 5.07
CA VAL A 286 13.19 8.20 5.14
C VAL A 286 12.61 9.22 4.16
N ARG A 287 11.47 8.89 3.57
CA ARG A 287 10.74 9.76 2.63
C ARG A 287 9.59 10.45 3.36
N ASN A 288 9.58 11.79 3.34
CA ASN A 288 8.46 12.56 3.91
C ASN A 288 7.23 12.47 2.99
N VAL A 289 6.05 12.75 3.54
CA VAL A 289 4.79 12.82 2.81
C VAL A 289 4.28 14.27 2.82
N TYR A 290 3.56 14.67 1.75
CA TYR A 290 3.10 16.03 1.54
C TYR A 290 2.40 16.65 2.75
N GLY A 291 2.88 17.83 3.16
CA GLY A 291 2.31 18.61 4.24
C GLY A 291 2.65 18.10 5.64
N GLN A 292 3.53 17.10 5.74
CA GLN A 292 3.78 16.32 6.96
C GLN A 292 5.27 15.99 7.09
N ASP A 293 6.09 17.04 7.27
CA ASP A 293 7.54 16.93 7.45
C ASP A 293 7.91 16.64 8.92
N ASN A 294 8.86 15.71 9.13
CA ASN A 294 9.47 15.41 10.43
C ASN A 294 8.51 14.86 11.51
N GLU A 295 7.41 14.24 11.08
CA GLU A 295 6.52 13.55 12.02
C GLU A 295 7.08 12.18 12.41
N MET A 296 6.81 11.79 13.66
CA MET A 296 7.25 10.49 14.21
C MET A 296 6.55 9.31 13.51
N ALA A 297 5.29 9.49 13.13
CA ALA A 297 4.41 8.46 12.57
C ALA A 297 4.58 8.22 11.05
N ILE A 298 5.68 8.69 10.43
CA ILE A 298 5.92 8.40 9.01
C ILE A 298 6.08 6.87 8.83
N PRO A 299 5.31 6.22 7.94
CA PRO A 299 5.26 4.75 7.83
C PRO A 299 6.62 4.08 7.68
N ASP A 300 7.51 4.66 6.89
CA ASP A 300 8.85 4.12 6.64
C ASP A 300 9.74 4.14 7.89
N ARG A 301 9.53 5.12 8.80
CA ARG A 301 10.27 5.19 10.07
C ARG A 301 9.87 4.04 10.97
N ASN A 302 8.57 3.87 11.20
CA ASN A 302 8.05 2.86 12.11
C ASN A 302 8.33 1.46 11.56
N ASN A 303 8.01 1.21 10.29
CA ASN A 303 8.17 -0.11 9.71
C ASN A 303 9.65 -0.46 9.46
N GLY A 304 10.49 0.53 9.10
CA GLY A 304 11.94 0.35 9.08
C GLY A 304 12.51 -0.02 10.46
N SER A 305 12.02 0.63 11.51
CA SER A 305 12.35 0.32 12.91
C SER A 305 11.89 -1.08 13.33
N ALA A 306 10.69 -1.51 12.93
CA ALA A 306 10.20 -2.87 13.16
C ALA A 306 11.13 -3.91 12.52
N ILE A 307 11.58 -3.66 11.29
CA ILE A 307 12.54 -4.51 10.58
C ILE A 307 13.87 -4.58 11.34
N ILE A 308 14.40 -3.44 11.82
CA ILE A 308 15.61 -3.40 12.66
C ILE A 308 15.42 -4.28 13.91
N ALA A 309 14.31 -4.13 14.63
CA ALA A 309 14.03 -4.91 15.84
C ALA A 309 13.96 -6.42 15.59
N ILE A 310 13.42 -6.83 14.43
CA ILE A 310 13.37 -8.25 14.02
C ILE A 310 14.77 -8.78 13.70
N LEU A 311 15.55 -8.04 12.90
CA LEU A 311 16.87 -8.49 12.44
C LEU A 311 17.87 -8.57 13.60
N TYR A 312 17.98 -7.49 14.39
CA TYR A 312 18.94 -7.38 15.49
C TYR A 312 18.48 -8.08 16.76
N GLY A 313 17.19 -8.35 16.91
CA GLY A 313 16.64 -9.12 18.01
C GLY A 313 17.03 -10.60 18.00
N ASN A 314 17.61 -11.09 16.88
CA ASN A 314 18.12 -12.46 16.76
C ASN A 314 17.11 -13.55 17.14
N ASN A 315 15.83 -13.31 16.84
CA ASN A 315 14.71 -14.19 17.18
C ASN A 315 14.57 -14.47 18.69
N ASP A 316 15.10 -13.59 19.55
CA ASP A 316 14.88 -13.57 21.00
C ASP A 316 13.80 -12.56 21.36
N TYR A 317 12.79 -12.98 22.13
CA TYR A 317 11.60 -12.17 22.39
C TYR A 317 11.98 -10.87 23.11
N LEU A 318 12.67 -10.97 24.25
CA LEU A 318 12.98 -9.80 25.07
C LEU A 318 13.97 -8.86 24.38
N THR A 319 14.90 -9.39 23.59
CA THR A 319 15.82 -8.56 22.79
C THR A 319 15.08 -7.84 21.68
N SER A 320 14.23 -8.52 20.91
CA SER A 320 13.39 -7.89 19.88
C SER A 320 12.48 -6.81 20.47
N LEU A 321 11.79 -7.13 21.58
CA LEU A 321 10.93 -6.18 22.29
C LEU A 321 11.74 -4.98 22.81
N LYS A 322 12.92 -5.20 23.43
CA LYS A 322 13.78 -4.10 23.90
C LYS A 322 14.16 -3.15 22.78
N ILE A 323 14.59 -3.70 21.65
CA ILE A 323 14.99 -2.88 20.51
C ILE A 323 13.77 -2.10 20.02
N ALA A 324 12.65 -2.79 19.73
CA ALA A 324 11.43 -2.14 19.26
C ALA A 324 10.94 -1.03 20.20
N SER A 325 11.02 -1.23 21.52
CA SER A 325 10.56 -0.25 22.51
C SER A 325 11.47 0.97 22.67
N LEU A 326 12.76 0.84 22.37
CA LEU A 326 13.77 1.89 22.57
C LEU A 326 14.26 2.53 21.27
N ILE A 327 13.66 2.19 20.12
CA ILE A 327 14.18 2.58 18.80
C ILE A 327 13.85 4.01 18.37
N GLY A 328 13.04 4.72 19.15
CA GLY A 328 12.63 6.09 18.83
C GLY A 328 11.36 6.17 17.99
N ASN A 329 10.91 7.40 17.70
CA ASN A 329 9.68 7.71 16.98
C ASN A 329 8.44 7.14 17.70
N ASP A 330 7.62 6.39 17.00
CA ASP A 330 6.31 5.90 17.42
C ASP A 330 6.45 4.40 17.80
N ALA A 331 7.18 4.19 18.90
CA ALA A 331 7.81 2.92 19.23
C ALA A 331 6.87 1.96 19.98
N ASP A 332 5.80 2.45 20.58
CA ASP A 332 4.64 1.68 21.04
C ASP A 332 4.00 0.88 19.92
N CYS A 333 3.69 1.49 18.77
CA CYS A 333 3.19 0.79 17.60
C CYS A 333 4.19 -0.25 17.07
N THR A 334 5.46 0.15 16.99
CA THR A 334 6.55 -0.73 16.56
C THR A 334 6.71 -1.94 17.50
N ALA A 335 6.66 -1.71 18.81
CA ALA A 335 6.75 -2.74 19.83
C ALA A 335 5.51 -3.63 19.85
N SER A 336 4.32 -3.08 19.63
CA SER A 336 3.06 -3.84 19.51
C SER A 336 3.19 -4.92 18.45
N PHE A 337 3.51 -4.52 17.21
CA PHE A 337 3.66 -5.46 16.11
C PHE A 337 4.76 -6.50 16.37
N VAL A 338 5.97 -6.06 16.75
CA VAL A 338 7.11 -6.97 16.94
C VAL A 338 6.84 -7.96 18.07
N ALA A 339 6.23 -7.53 19.16
CA ALA A 339 5.88 -8.40 20.27
C ALA A 339 4.74 -9.36 19.91
N GLY A 340 3.73 -8.92 19.15
CA GLY A 340 2.68 -9.79 18.62
C GLY A 340 3.25 -10.90 17.73
N LEU A 341 4.14 -10.54 16.79
CA LEU A 341 4.85 -11.50 15.94
C LEU A 341 5.62 -12.54 16.76
N MET A 342 6.39 -12.07 17.75
CA MET A 342 7.16 -12.96 18.63
C MET A 342 6.24 -13.83 19.49
N GLY A 343 5.08 -13.34 19.90
CA GLY A 343 4.02 -14.11 20.56
C GLY A 343 3.57 -15.31 19.72
N ILE A 344 3.29 -15.13 18.44
CA ILE A 344 2.88 -16.23 17.54
C ILE A 344 4.00 -17.26 17.39
N ILE A 345 5.24 -16.80 17.20
CA ILE A 345 6.39 -17.68 16.96
C ILE A 345 6.75 -18.49 18.21
N LYS A 346 6.67 -17.87 19.39
CA LYS A 346 7.14 -18.48 20.65
C LYS A 346 6.04 -19.15 21.46
N GLY A 347 4.77 -18.83 21.21
CA GLY A 347 3.63 -19.28 22.00
C GLY A 347 3.68 -18.78 23.44
N MET A 348 2.72 -19.19 24.27
CA MET A 348 2.66 -18.74 25.67
C MET A 348 3.89 -19.17 26.46
N ALA A 349 4.54 -20.28 26.07
CA ALA A 349 5.77 -20.73 26.72
C ALA A 349 6.89 -19.68 26.65
N GLY A 350 7.03 -18.95 25.54
CA GLY A 350 8.04 -17.92 25.36
C GLY A 350 7.57 -16.48 25.58
N THR A 351 6.28 -16.23 25.80
CA THR A 351 5.76 -14.91 26.19
C THR A 351 6.39 -14.44 27.51
N PRO A 352 6.84 -13.16 27.61
CA PRO A 352 7.38 -12.58 28.84
C PRO A 352 6.51 -12.84 30.07
N GLN A 353 7.15 -13.12 31.21
CA GLN A 353 6.41 -13.46 32.43
C GLN A 353 5.59 -12.27 32.94
N GLU A 354 6.12 -11.06 32.78
CA GLU A 354 5.45 -9.81 33.16
C GLU A 354 4.13 -9.61 32.40
N PHE A 355 4.07 -10.03 31.12
CA PHE A 355 2.84 -9.96 30.33
C PHE A 355 1.79 -10.90 30.93
N LYS A 356 2.19 -12.12 31.33
CA LYS A 356 1.30 -13.09 31.99
C LYS A 356 0.87 -12.60 33.37
N ASP A 357 1.78 -12.02 34.14
CA ASP A 357 1.52 -11.63 35.53
C ASP A 357 0.68 -10.36 35.64
N ARG A 358 0.75 -9.47 34.64
CA ARG A 358 0.05 -8.18 34.68
C ARG A 358 -1.10 -8.05 33.70
N ILE A 359 -0.99 -8.56 32.47
CA ILE A 359 -2.04 -8.45 31.44
C ILE A 359 -2.99 -9.65 31.53
N TYR A 360 -2.46 -10.85 31.79
CA TYR A 360 -3.21 -12.10 31.87
C TYR A 360 -3.17 -12.76 33.26
N ALA A 361 -3.11 -11.93 34.31
CA ALA A 361 -2.85 -12.41 35.66
C ALA A 361 -3.84 -13.51 36.08
N ASN A 362 -3.32 -14.57 36.69
CA ASN A 362 -4.10 -15.73 37.14
C ASN A 362 -4.96 -16.39 36.04
N ASN A 363 -4.55 -16.26 34.77
CA ASN A 363 -5.32 -16.72 33.60
C ASN A 363 -6.72 -16.09 33.50
N ALA A 364 -6.86 -14.82 33.87
CA ALA A 364 -8.17 -14.16 33.95
C ALA A 364 -8.16 -12.68 33.52
N GLY A 365 -7.14 -12.26 32.76
CA GLY A 365 -7.02 -10.87 32.29
C GLY A 365 -8.14 -10.44 31.34
N ARG A 366 -8.38 -9.14 31.25
CA ARG A 366 -9.50 -8.58 30.48
C ARG A 366 -9.10 -7.33 29.70
N TYR A 367 -9.66 -7.22 28.50
CA TYR A 367 -9.72 -5.98 27.74
C TYR A 367 -10.95 -5.18 28.15
N ILE A 368 -10.78 -3.86 28.29
CA ILE A 368 -11.80 -2.88 28.64
C ILE A 368 -11.91 -1.88 27.49
N ASN A 369 -13.07 -1.83 26.84
CA ASN A 369 -13.42 -0.74 25.93
C ASN A 369 -13.69 0.50 26.79
N ASP A 370 -12.73 1.42 26.84
CA ASP A 370 -12.72 2.50 27.82
C ASP A 370 -13.62 3.67 27.41
N LEU A 371 -14.83 3.66 27.95
CA LEU A 371 -15.82 4.71 27.76
C LEU A 371 -15.78 5.78 28.87
N THR A 372 -14.82 5.71 29.80
CA THR A 372 -14.92 6.39 31.10
C THR A 372 -13.80 7.38 31.38
N THR A 373 -12.58 7.14 30.90
CA THR A 373 -11.46 8.05 31.15
C THR A 373 -11.44 9.26 30.21
N GLY A 374 -12.20 9.18 29.10
CA GLY A 374 -12.18 10.19 28.03
C GLY A 374 -11.06 9.97 27.01
N PHE A 375 -10.37 8.82 27.06
CA PHE A 375 -9.38 8.43 26.08
C PHE A 375 -10.06 7.95 24.76
N PRO A 376 -9.78 8.60 23.61
CA PRO A 376 -10.66 8.49 22.44
C PRO A 376 -10.63 7.21 21.58
N PRO A 377 -9.71 6.23 21.72
CA PRO A 377 -9.90 4.89 21.17
C PRO A 377 -10.97 4.15 21.97
N ASN A 378 -12.19 4.07 21.41
CA ASN A 378 -13.30 3.34 22.01
C ASN A 378 -14.44 3.11 21.02
N ILE A 379 -15.19 2.03 21.25
CA ILE A 379 -16.39 1.72 20.46
C ILE A 379 -17.62 2.17 21.26
N LYS A 380 -18.24 3.29 20.86
CA LYS A 380 -19.18 4.05 21.70
C LYS A 380 -20.56 3.42 21.85
N SER A 381 -20.96 2.54 20.93
CA SER A 381 -22.28 1.91 20.93
C SER A 381 -22.20 0.44 20.55
N GLY A 382 -23.14 -0.37 21.06
CA GLY A 382 -23.32 -1.77 20.62
C GLY A 382 -22.16 -2.73 20.90
N TYR A 383 -21.07 -2.32 21.54
CA TYR A 383 -19.86 -3.15 21.74
C TYR A 383 -19.64 -3.49 23.22
N PRO A 384 -19.11 -4.68 23.56
CA PRO A 384 -18.85 -5.05 24.94
C PRO A 384 -17.88 -4.08 25.65
N VAL A 385 -18.26 -3.61 26.84
CA VAL A 385 -17.39 -2.76 27.68
C VAL A 385 -16.20 -3.54 28.23
N SER A 386 -16.35 -4.86 28.42
CA SER A 386 -15.33 -5.69 29.03
C SER A 386 -15.37 -7.12 28.48
N GLN A 387 -14.22 -7.65 28.07
CA GLN A 387 -14.08 -8.98 27.48
C GLN A 387 -12.86 -9.67 28.10
N SER A 388 -12.95 -10.98 28.37
CA SER A 388 -11.74 -11.73 28.74
C SER A 388 -10.88 -11.97 27.49
N TRP A 389 -9.56 -12.03 27.67
CA TRP A 389 -8.66 -12.40 26.57
C TRP A 389 -9.04 -13.76 25.95
N ASP A 390 -9.48 -14.74 26.74
CA ASP A 390 -9.97 -16.02 26.20
C ASP A 390 -11.23 -15.91 25.33
N SER A 391 -12.13 -14.98 25.66
CA SER A 391 -13.33 -14.75 24.86
C SER A 391 -12.99 -14.11 23.51
N ILE A 392 -12.03 -13.20 23.51
CA ILE A 392 -11.47 -12.60 22.30
C ILE A 392 -10.79 -13.68 21.45
N VAL A 393 -9.91 -14.51 22.03
CA VAL A 393 -9.27 -15.62 21.30
C VAL A 393 -10.30 -16.59 20.72
N SER A 394 -11.41 -16.83 21.42
CA SER A 394 -12.49 -17.68 20.92
C SER A 394 -13.22 -17.07 19.72
N LEU A 395 -13.34 -15.74 19.66
CA LEU A 395 -13.87 -15.01 18.50
C LEU A 395 -12.92 -15.12 17.30
N TYR A 396 -11.62 -14.91 17.50
CA TYR A 396 -10.58 -15.14 16.48
C TYR A 396 -10.60 -16.58 15.95
N GLU A 397 -10.75 -17.58 16.83
CA GLU A 397 -10.82 -18.99 16.44
C GLU A 397 -12.07 -19.30 15.59
N ALA A 398 -13.20 -18.68 15.91
CA ALA A 398 -14.43 -18.82 15.12
C ALA A 398 -14.27 -18.19 13.73
N ASN A 399 -13.71 -16.99 13.66
CA ASN A 399 -13.40 -16.30 12.40
C ASN A 399 -12.39 -17.10 11.57
N THR A 400 -11.37 -17.69 12.20
CA THR A 400 -10.43 -18.61 11.55
C THR A 400 -11.13 -19.82 10.97
N ALA A 401 -12.07 -20.44 11.69
CA ALA A 401 -12.83 -21.57 11.19
C ALA A 401 -13.64 -21.21 9.92
N ALA A 402 -14.22 -20.00 9.90
CA ALA A 402 -14.94 -19.47 8.74
C ALA A 402 -13.99 -19.24 7.56
N GLN A 403 -12.83 -18.61 7.79
CA GLN A 403 -11.80 -18.38 6.76
C GLN A 403 -11.30 -19.70 6.17
N VAL A 404 -10.89 -20.66 7.02
CA VAL A 404 -10.41 -21.97 6.57
C VAL A 404 -11.44 -22.69 5.70
N THR A 405 -12.72 -22.66 6.11
CA THR A 405 -13.80 -23.27 5.35
C THR A 405 -14.03 -22.55 4.01
N ALA A 406 -14.04 -21.21 4.02
CA ALA A 406 -14.24 -20.40 2.81
C ALA A 406 -13.09 -20.54 1.78
N ARG A 407 -11.90 -20.96 2.22
CA ARG A 407 -10.74 -21.24 1.35
C ARG A 407 -10.55 -22.74 1.08
N GLY A 408 -11.59 -23.53 1.27
CA GLY A 408 -11.65 -24.95 0.89
C GLY A 408 -10.91 -25.90 1.85
N GLY A 409 -10.46 -25.42 3.00
CA GLY A 409 -9.99 -26.25 4.09
C GLY A 409 -11.16 -26.90 4.85
N SER A 410 -10.83 -27.58 5.95
CA SER A 410 -11.83 -28.19 6.83
C SER A 410 -11.49 -27.97 8.29
N THR A 411 -12.49 -28.06 9.15
CA THR A 411 -12.33 -27.88 10.59
C THR A 411 -12.89 -29.07 11.35
N THR A 412 -12.26 -29.42 12.46
CA THR A 412 -12.71 -30.47 13.38
C THR A 412 -12.82 -29.89 14.79
N ALA A 413 -13.25 -30.70 15.75
CA ALA A 413 -13.29 -30.30 17.16
C ALA A 413 -11.89 -30.04 17.75
N THR A 414 -10.81 -30.52 17.13
CA THR A 414 -9.46 -30.45 17.69
C THR A 414 -8.44 -29.76 16.79
N ALA A 415 -8.72 -29.56 15.50
CA ALA A 415 -7.76 -28.99 14.55
C ALA A 415 -8.41 -28.33 13.34
N PHE A 416 -7.63 -27.46 12.69
CA PHE A 416 -7.83 -26.93 11.36
C PHE A 416 -6.99 -27.73 10.36
N SER A 417 -7.60 -28.10 9.24
CA SER A 417 -6.92 -28.60 8.03
C SER A 417 -6.98 -27.47 7.00
N ILE A 418 -5.88 -26.78 6.84
CA ILE A 418 -5.77 -25.54 6.09
C ILE A 418 -5.18 -25.85 4.72
N ASN A 419 -5.82 -25.37 3.65
CA ASN A 419 -5.15 -25.29 2.37
C ASN A 419 -4.17 -24.13 2.47
N GLY A 420 -2.88 -24.44 2.62
CA GLY A 420 -1.86 -23.40 2.74
C GLY A 420 -1.93 -22.42 1.57
N GLN A 421 -1.40 -21.22 1.72
CA GLN A 421 -1.24 -20.31 0.59
C GLN A 421 0.21 -19.86 0.52
N THR A 422 0.67 -19.64 -0.70
CA THR A 422 1.86 -18.83 -0.94
C THR A 422 1.44 -17.38 -1.13
N VAL A 423 2.42 -16.50 -1.13
CA VAL A 423 2.23 -15.11 -1.55
C VAL A 423 3.27 -14.79 -2.61
N ASP A 424 2.81 -14.18 -3.69
CA ASP A 424 3.61 -13.78 -4.84
C ASP A 424 3.61 -12.25 -4.95
N PRO A 425 4.64 -11.65 -5.56
CA PRO A 425 4.66 -10.21 -5.80
C PRO A 425 3.57 -9.79 -6.79
N GLU A 426 3.14 -8.53 -6.66
CA GLU A 426 2.28 -7.89 -7.66
C GLU A 426 3.02 -7.80 -8.99
N LYS A 427 2.38 -8.24 -10.07
CA LYS A 427 2.96 -8.15 -11.40
C LYS A 427 2.89 -6.70 -11.90
N ARG A 428 4.01 -5.99 -11.77
CA ARG A 428 4.17 -4.59 -12.16
C ARG A 428 5.10 -4.39 -13.34
N VAL A 429 4.81 -3.38 -14.14
CA VAL A 429 5.75 -2.83 -15.12
C VAL A 429 6.47 -1.65 -14.47
N PHE A 430 7.76 -1.82 -14.25
CA PHE A 430 8.52 -0.83 -13.50
C PHE A 430 8.77 0.40 -14.37
N VAL A 431 8.69 1.56 -13.75
CA VAL A 431 8.90 2.86 -14.40
C VAL A 431 10.12 3.50 -13.75
N ASN A 432 11.15 3.77 -14.55
CA ASN A 432 12.33 4.46 -14.04
C ASN A 432 11.96 5.89 -13.65
N ASN A 433 12.40 6.33 -12.46
CA ASN A 433 12.16 7.68 -11.96
C ASN A 433 10.66 8.04 -11.87
N ALA A 434 9.83 7.10 -11.41
CA ALA A 434 8.38 7.26 -11.35
C ALA A 434 7.89 8.25 -10.26
N ASP A 435 8.76 8.51 -9.28
CA ASP A 435 8.61 9.42 -8.15
C ASP A 435 9.46 10.70 -8.30
N PHE A 436 10.17 10.85 -9.43
CA PHE A 436 11.02 12.01 -9.73
C PHE A 436 12.20 12.28 -8.78
N GLU A 437 12.48 11.40 -7.82
CA GLU A 437 13.54 11.59 -6.82
C GLU A 437 14.96 11.62 -7.40
N GLN A 438 15.14 11.33 -8.70
CA GLN A 438 16.40 11.56 -9.42
C GLN A 438 16.74 13.04 -9.59
N GLY A 439 15.84 13.95 -9.20
CA GLY A 439 16.02 15.40 -9.30
C GLY A 439 16.04 15.93 -10.73
N SER A 440 15.53 15.15 -11.67
CA SER A 440 15.48 15.47 -13.10
C SER A 440 14.35 14.72 -13.80
N LEU A 441 14.10 15.06 -15.06
CA LEU A 441 13.16 14.33 -15.93
C LEU A 441 13.84 13.18 -16.68
N ALA A 442 14.91 12.61 -16.11
CA ALA A 442 15.62 11.45 -16.63
C ALA A 442 14.65 10.29 -16.92
N GLY A 443 14.65 9.79 -18.16
CA GLY A 443 13.74 8.73 -18.61
C GLY A 443 12.31 9.19 -18.97
N TRP A 444 12.03 10.50 -18.88
CA TRP A 444 10.76 11.11 -19.25
C TRP A 444 10.91 12.00 -20.48
N SER A 445 9.80 12.15 -21.21
CA SER A 445 9.65 12.91 -22.43
C SER A 445 8.68 14.06 -22.24
N ILE A 446 9.06 15.22 -22.77
CA ILE A 446 8.25 16.45 -22.78
C ILE A 446 7.61 16.61 -24.16
N TRP A 447 6.36 17.04 -24.20
CA TRP A 447 5.71 17.46 -25.43
C TRP A 447 4.89 18.74 -25.22
N THR A 448 4.99 19.66 -26.16
CA THR A 448 4.21 20.91 -26.26
C THR A 448 3.81 21.13 -27.73
N PRO A 449 2.71 21.83 -28.05
CA PRO A 449 2.41 22.24 -29.41
C PRO A 449 3.45 23.24 -29.95
N GLY A 450 4.04 22.94 -31.11
CA GLY A 450 5.15 23.73 -31.67
C GLY A 450 6.52 23.12 -31.34
N THR A 451 7.54 23.39 -32.15
CA THR A 451 8.80 22.61 -32.19
C THR A 451 9.80 22.85 -31.05
N ASP A 452 9.36 23.21 -29.83
CA ASP A 452 10.31 23.41 -28.71
C ASP A 452 10.08 22.46 -27.52
N PRO A 453 10.75 21.29 -27.51
CA PRO A 453 10.73 20.36 -26.38
C PRO A 453 11.52 20.86 -25.14
N GLY A 454 12.13 22.05 -25.19
CA GLY A 454 12.91 22.64 -24.09
C GLY A 454 12.22 23.76 -23.31
N SER A 455 10.90 23.90 -23.44
CA SER A 455 10.15 24.97 -22.78
C SER A 455 10.34 24.95 -21.24
N PRO A 456 10.55 26.11 -20.56
CA PRO A 456 10.68 26.20 -19.10
C PRO A 456 9.43 25.77 -18.33
N ASN A 457 8.40 25.32 -19.04
CA ASN A 457 7.09 24.97 -18.53
C ASN A 457 6.97 23.50 -18.09
N VAL A 458 7.94 22.62 -18.39
CA VAL A 458 7.92 21.23 -17.92
C VAL A 458 9.25 20.87 -17.29
N TYR A 459 9.24 20.53 -16.00
CA TYR A 459 10.46 20.33 -15.21
C TYR A 459 10.24 19.41 -14.01
N ALA A 460 11.31 18.83 -13.48
CA ALA A 460 11.31 18.24 -12.16
C ALA A 460 11.44 19.37 -11.13
N GLU A 461 10.62 19.35 -10.07
CA GLU A 461 10.49 20.45 -9.12
C GLU A 461 10.78 20.00 -7.69
N ASN A 462 11.69 20.71 -7.01
CA ASN A 462 11.92 20.59 -5.57
C ASN A 462 11.60 21.91 -4.88
N ASN A 463 10.41 21.99 -4.31
CA ASN A 463 9.90 23.16 -3.62
C ASN A 463 9.18 22.80 -2.30
N GLY A 464 9.42 21.59 -1.78
CA GLY A 464 8.76 21.08 -0.57
C GLY A 464 7.28 20.74 -0.75
N THR A 465 6.82 20.49 -2.00
CA THR A 465 5.40 20.15 -2.27
C THR A 465 5.21 18.89 -3.10
N ALA A 466 6.22 18.01 -3.17
CA ALA A 466 6.08 16.64 -3.69
C ALA A 466 5.02 15.87 -2.88
N GLN A 467 4.39 14.85 -3.49
CA GLN A 467 3.44 14.02 -2.75
C GLN A 467 4.19 13.20 -1.71
N SER A 468 5.36 12.71 -2.09
CA SER A 468 6.33 12.11 -1.20
C SER A 468 7.73 12.52 -1.60
N GLY A 469 8.68 12.55 -0.67
CA GLY A 469 10.06 12.88 -0.98
C GLY A 469 10.26 14.36 -1.30
N ALA A 470 11.23 14.66 -2.14
CA ALA A 470 11.66 16.02 -2.43
C ALA A 470 11.25 16.51 -3.81
N TRP A 471 10.98 15.61 -4.76
CA TRP A 471 10.84 15.95 -6.17
C TRP A 471 9.50 15.49 -6.74
N LYS A 472 9.01 16.24 -7.73
CA LYS A 472 7.83 15.87 -8.52
C LYS A 472 7.98 16.32 -9.95
N GLY A 473 7.21 15.73 -10.86
CA GLY A 473 7.10 16.21 -12.23
C GLY A 473 6.08 17.34 -12.31
N THR A 474 6.46 18.53 -12.76
CA THR A 474 5.57 19.70 -12.88
C THR A 474 5.43 20.13 -14.34
N VAL A 475 4.19 20.43 -14.72
CA VAL A 475 3.80 20.97 -16.04
C VAL A 475 3.04 22.29 -15.81
N VAL A 476 3.40 23.33 -16.55
CA VAL A 476 2.83 24.69 -16.47
C VAL A 476 2.29 25.09 -17.84
N THR A 477 1.06 25.58 -17.91
CA THR A 477 0.50 26.18 -19.14
C THR A 477 0.33 27.68 -18.97
N ASP A 478 0.59 28.42 -20.04
CA ASP A 478 0.46 29.87 -20.13
C ASP A 478 0.05 30.30 -21.55
N ALA A 479 0.15 31.60 -21.86
CA ALA A 479 -0.21 32.13 -23.17
C ALA A 479 0.67 31.62 -24.32
N SER A 480 1.90 31.18 -24.04
CA SER A 480 2.87 30.63 -24.99
C SER A 480 2.82 29.11 -25.07
N VAL A 481 2.60 28.43 -23.94
CA VAL A 481 2.44 26.99 -23.84
C VAL A 481 1.01 26.70 -23.40
N THR A 482 0.11 26.60 -24.38
CA THR A 482 -1.31 26.42 -24.09
C THR A 482 -1.69 24.98 -23.73
N GLU A 483 -0.82 24.01 -24.03
CA GLU A 483 -1.00 22.58 -23.78
C GLU A 483 0.37 21.93 -23.58
N ALA A 484 0.47 20.93 -22.70
CA ALA A 484 1.73 20.21 -22.49
C ALA A 484 1.53 18.80 -21.92
N LYS A 485 2.48 17.90 -22.21
CA LYS A 485 2.55 16.55 -21.65
C LYS A 485 3.92 16.26 -21.05
N LEU A 486 3.91 15.56 -19.92
CA LEU A 486 5.07 14.92 -19.30
C LEU A 486 4.80 13.42 -19.26
N SER A 487 5.62 12.62 -19.95
CA SER A 487 5.30 11.21 -20.19
C SER A 487 6.51 10.29 -20.22
N THR A 488 6.29 9.00 -20.05
CA THR A 488 7.31 7.97 -20.21
C THR A 488 6.75 6.76 -20.94
N THR A 489 7.62 6.05 -21.65
CA THR A 489 7.26 4.83 -22.37
C THR A 489 7.41 3.63 -21.45
N VAL A 490 6.29 3.03 -21.06
CA VAL A 490 6.29 1.73 -20.38
C VAL A 490 6.56 0.62 -21.38
N ARG A 491 7.32 -0.40 -20.97
CA ARG A 491 7.77 -1.51 -21.82
C ARG A 491 7.49 -2.84 -21.14
N GLY A 492 7.40 -3.92 -21.92
CA GLY A 492 7.15 -5.25 -21.38
C GLY A 492 5.66 -5.55 -21.13
N LEU A 493 4.75 -4.76 -21.71
CA LEU A 493 3.33 -5.06 -21.63
C LEU A 493 3.01 -6.36 -22.38
N GLN A 494 2.18 -7.20 -21.79
CA GLN A 494 1.63 -8.38 -22.45
C GLN A 494 0.41 -7.95 -23.26
N THR A 495 0.48 -8.11 -24.59
CA THR A 495 -0.66 -7.81 -25.46
C THR A 495 -1.89 -8.63 -25.06
N GLY A 496 -3.04 -7.98 -24.92
CA GLY A 496 -4.29 -8.57 -24.44
C GLY A 496 -4.45 -8.61 -22.93
N ALA A 497 -3.40 -8.34 -22.14
CA ALA A 497 -3.53 -8.17 -20.70
C ALA A 497 -4.02 -6.75 -20.35
N THR A 498 -4.74 -6.65 -19.23
CA THR A 498 -5.23 -5.38 -18.71
C THR A 498 -4.29 -4.84 -17.64
N TYR A 499 -4.06 -3.54 -17.66
CA TYR A 499 -3.19 -2.81 -16.74
C TYR A 499 -3.94 -1.64 -16.12
N ARG A 500 -3.64 -1.36 -14.86
CA ARG A 500 -3.99 -0.13 -14.16
C ARG A 500 -2.75 0.77 -14.09
N VAL A 501 -2.86 1.98 -14.62
CA VAL A 501 -1.90 3.06 -14.38
C VAL A 501 -2.47 3.93 -13.27
N SER A 502 -1.74 4.12 -12.18
CA SER A 502 -2.10 5.03 -11.08
C SER A 502 -1.01 6.07 -10.87
N ALA A 503 -1.38 7.28 -10.46
CA ALA A 503 -0.43 8.30 -10.03
C ALA A 503 -1.14 9.35 -9.16
N PHE A 504 -0.39 9.94 -8.23
CA PHE A 504 -0.84 11.13 -7.51
C PHE A 504 -0.75 12.34 -8.42
N ILE A 505 -1.83 13.14 -8.47
CA ILE A 505 -1.89 14.37 -9.24
C ILE A 505 -2.33 15.52 -8.34
N GLN A 506 -1.72 16.69 -8.53
CA GLN A 506 -2.08 17.96 -7.90
C GLN A 506 -2.08 19.04 -8.97
N GLY A 507 -3.00 20.00 -8.96
CA GLY A 507 -2.92 21.11 -9.93
C GLY A 507 -4.08 22.08 -9.86
N ASN A 508 -3.82 23.37 -10.04
CA ASN A 508 -4.84 24.43 -9.95
C ASN A 508 -5.68 24.60 -11.22
N GLN A 509 -5.59 23.62 -12.11
CA GLN A 509 -6.34 23.52 -13.35
C GLN A 509 -6.56 22.08 -13.72
N THR A 510 -7.39 21.86 -14.73
CA THR A 510 -7.61 20.56 -15.36
C THR A 510 -6.27 19.92 -15.76
N ALA A 511 -6.04 18.72 -15.26
CA ALA A 511 -4.94 17.84 -15.61
C ALA A 511 -5.42 16.40 -15.71
N ARG A 512 -4.85 15.61 -16.61
CA ARG A 512 -5.28 14.24 -16.89
C ARG A 512 -4.08 13.30 -16.78
N LEU A 513 -4.18 12.26 -15.96
CA LEU A 513 -3.33 11.08 -16.17
C LEU A 513 -3.72 10.50 -17.54
N PHE A 514 -2.79 9.88 -18.26
CA PHE A 514 -3.09 9.23 -19.53
C PHE A 514 -2.30 7.95 -19.75
N ALA A 515 -2.84 7.10 -20.62
CA ALA A 515 -2.22 5.92 -21.20
C ALA A 515 -2.53 5.86 -22.70
N ASP A 516 -1.53 6.13 -23.54
CA ASP A 516 -1.62 6.43 -24.96
C ASP A 516 -2.66 7.53 -25.23
N ASN A 517 -3.76 7.18 -25.90
CA ASN A 517 -4.87 8.08 -26.20
C ASN A 517 -6.03 7.96 -25.18
N ARG A 518 -5.86 7.20 -24.09
CA ARG A 518 -6.85 7.06 -23.00
C ARG A 518 -6.47 7.98 -21.84
N TYR A 519 -7.46 8.54 -21.15
CA TYR A 519 -7.24 9.55 -20.11
C TYR A 519 -7.99 9.18 -18.82
N ALA A 520 -7.38 9.49 -17.68
CA ALA A 520 -8.05 9.51 -16.39
C ALA A 520 -8.98 10.72 -16.32
N SER A 521 -9.89 10.73 -15.34
CA SER A 521 -10.65 11.91 -14.97
C SER A 521 -9.75 13.14 -14.84
N ALA A 522 -10.25 14.28 -15.30
CA ALA A 522 -9.61 15.57 -15.08
C ALA A 522 -9.53 15.88 -13.57
N VAL A 523 -8.33 16.12 -13.06
CA VAL A 523 -8.12 16.78 -11.78
C VAL A 523 -8.09 18.27 -12.04
N GLY A 524 -9.04 19.03 -11.50
CA GLY A 524 -8.87 20.46 -11.31
C GLY A 524 -9.10 20.75 -9.84
N THR A 525 -8.06 21.10 -9.07
CA THR A 525 -8.15 21.30 -7.61
C THR A 525 -8.92 22.56 -7.19
N TYR A 526 -9.86 23.04 -8.00
CA TYR A 526 -10.62 24.27 -7.75
C TYR A 526 -11.51 24.21 -6.49
N ALA A 527 -11.70 23.04 -5.88
CA ALA A 527 -12.60 22.85 -4.75
C ALA A 527 -11.93 22.41 -3.43
N VAL A 528 -10.63 22.09 -3.42
CA VAL A 528 -9.89 21.83 -2.16
C VAL A 528 -9.05 23.05 -1.84
N THR A 529 -9.43 23.77 -0.78
CA THR A 529 -8.76 24.98 -0.28
C THR A 529 -7.25 24.81 -0.03
N ASN A 530 -6.74 23.57 0.01
CA ASN A 530 -5.38 23.24 0.39
C ASN A 530 -4.54 22.59 -0.73
N ARG A 531 -5.00 22.55 -1.99
CA ARG A 531 -4.26 21.92 -3.11
C ARG A 531 -3.84 20.48 -2.81
N GLN A 532 -4.74 19.66 -2.26
CA GLN A 532 -4.45 18.28 -1.86
C GLN A 532 -4.07 17.41 -3.09
N TRP A 533 -3.16 16.46 -2.90
CA TRP A 533 -2.84 15.43 -3.90
C TRP A 533 -3.99 14.42 -3.97
N VAL A 534 -4.26 13.91 -5.17
CA VAL A 534 -5.29 12.90 -5.38
C VAL A 534 -4.75 11.75 -6.22
N ASP A 535 -4.97 10.51 -5.79
CA ASP A 535 -4.66 9.35 -6.63
C ASP A 535 -5.68 9.25 -7.76
N ARG A 536 -5.19 9.02 -8.97
CA ARG A 536 -6.00 8.81 -10.17
C ARG A 536 -5.52 7.58 -10.88
N SER A 537 -6.48 6.81 -11.40
CA SER A 537 -6.16 5.60 -12.12
C SER A 537 -6.88 5.48 -13.45
N ILE A 538 -6.26 4.76 -14.39
CA ILE A 538 -6.80 4.39 -15.69
C ILE A 538 -6.58 2.90 -15.89
N GLU A 539 -7.61 2.21 -16.35
CA GLU A 539 -7.51 0.82 -16.75
C GLU A 539 -7.48 0.73 -18.28
N PHE A 540 -6.52 -0.02 -18.83
CA PHE A 540 -6.43 -0.24 -20.27
C PHE A 540 -5.96 -1.65 -20.61
N THR A 541 -6.45 -2.18 -21.72
CA THR A 541 -5.91 -3.42 -22.29
C THR A 541 -4.80 -3.09 -23.27
N ALA A 542 -3.62 -3.66 -23.04
CA ALA A 542 -2.44 -3.43 -23.86
C ALA A 542 -2.65 -4.00 -25.27
N THR A 543 -2.41 -3.16 -26.28
CA THR A 543 -2.50 -3.54 -27.70
C THR A 543 -1.13 -3.75 -28.33
N ALA A 544 -0.07 -3.40 -27.60
CA ALA A 544 1.33 -3.55 -27.98
C ALA A 544 2.16 -3.82 -26.72
N ALA A 545 3.46 -4.13 -26.91
CA ALA A 545 4.41 -4.34 -25.81
C ALA A 545 4.85 -3.06 -25.10
N THR A 546 4.39 -1.90 -25.58
CA THR A 546 4.71 -0.58 -25.05
C THR A 546 3.47 0.31 -25.02
N ALA A 547 3.44 1.27 -24.09
CA ALA A 547 2.46 2.36 -24.06
C ALA A 547 3.13 3.64 -23.54
N GLN A 548 2.64 4.81 -23.94
CA GLN A 548 3.02 6.08 -23.32
C GLN A 548 2.10 6.36 -22.13
N VAL A 549 2.65 6.70 -20.97
CA VAL A 549 1.85 7.06 -19.79
C VAL A 549 2.37 8.37 -19.19
N GLY A 550 1.51 9.14 -18.54
CA GLY A 550 1.95 10.33 -17.81
C GLY A 550 0.86 11.38 -17.62
N LEU A 551 1.28 12.63 -17.47
CA LEU A 551 0.44 13.78 -17.19
C LEU A 551 0.20 14.62 -18.45
N HIS A 552 -1.04 15.00 -18.69
CA HIS A 552 -1.46 15.90 -19.76
C HIS A 552 -2.23 17.09 -19.21
N LEU A 553 -1.76 18.30 -19.53
CA LEU A 553 -2.49 19.54 -19.34
C LEU A 553 -3.09 19.93 -20.70
N PRO A 554 -4.41 19.76 -20.90
CA PRO A 554 -5.06 20.04 -22.18
C PRO A 554 -5.10 21.54 -22.47
N THR A 555 -5.34 21.89 -23.75
CA THR A 555 -5.51 23.29 -24.17
C THR A 555 -6.58 23.98 -23.34
N GLY A 556 -6.25 25.11 -22.70
CA GLY A 556 -7.25 25.84 -21.92
C GLY A 556 -6.66 26.88 -20.96
N ALA A 557 -6.93 26.68 -19.68
CA ALA A 557 -6.53 27.61 -18.63
C ALA A 557 -5.00 27.71 -18.52
N THR A 558 -4.55 28.84 -17.98
CA THR A 558 -3.17 29.00 -17.52
C THR A 558 -3.08 28.47 -16.09
N GLY A 559 -2.03 27.73 -15.77
CA GLY A 559 -1.87 27.14 -14.44
C GLY A 559 -0.78 26.10 -14.40
N PHE A 560 -0.82 25.24 -13.39
CA PHE A 560 0.10 24.11 -13.26
C PHE A 560 -0.65 22.85 -12.86
N ALA A 561 -0.05 21.72 -13.17
CA ALA A 561 -0.28 20.48 -12.46
C ALA A 561 1.01 19.68 -12.33
N ALA A 562 1.04 18.83 -11.32
CA ALA A 562 2.15 17.98 -10.99
C ALA A 562 1.70 16.53 -10.85
N ILE A 563 2.65 15.63 -11.06
CA ILE A 563 2.49 14.18 -10.98
C ILE A 563 3.60 13.59 -10.11
N ASP A 564 3.26 12.57 -9.33
CA ASP A 564 4.18 11.84 -8.46
C ASP A 564 3.72 10.37 -8.29
N ASN A 565 4.65 9.49 -7.91
CA ASN A 565 4.45 8.07 -7.64
C ASN A 565 3.62 7.31 -8.70
N LEU A 566 4.04 7.37 -9.98
CA LEU A 566 3.36 6.63 -11.05
C LEU A 566 3.61 5.11 -10.92
N THR A 567 2.55 4.32 -10.99
CA THR A 567 2.63 2.85 -10.99
C THR A 567 1.88 2.24 -12.17
N VAL A 568 2.36 1.09 -12.67
CA VAL A 568 1.68 0.31 -13.71
C VAL A 568 1.56 -1.14 -13.27
N THR A 569 0.35 -1.54 -12.89
CA THR A 569 0.07 -2.86 -12.32
C THR A 569 -0.78 -3.67 -13.28
N GLN A 570 -0.40 -4.92 -13.56
CA GLN A 570 -1.27 -5.83 -14.30
C GLN A 570 -2.45 -6.21 -13.41
N ILE A 571 -3.67 -6.11 -13.94
CA ILE A 571 -4.90 -6.44 -13.24
C ILE A 571 -5.68 -7.50 -14.00
N THR A 572 -6.53 -8.26 -13.30
CA THR A 572 -7.53 -9.11 -13.94
C THR A 572 -8.48 -8.23 -14.75
N ALA A 573 -8.71 -8.59 -16.02
CA ALA A 573 -9.63 -7.84 -16.88
C ALA A 573 -11.01 -7.73 -16.22
N PRO A 574 -11.56 -6.52 -16.04
CA PRO A 574 -12.88 -6.36 -15.44
C PRO A 574 -13.94 -6.84 -16.46
N ALA A 575 -14.57 -7.98 -16.19
CA ALA A 575 -15.74 -8.39 -16.94
C ALA A 575 -16.95 -7.58 -16.43
N THR A 576 -17.38 -6.59 -17.19
CA THR A 576 -18.51 -5.72 -16.82
C THR A 576 -19.71 -5.91 -17.73
N THR A 577 -20.89 -5.69 -17.17
CA THR A 577 -22.14 -5.52 -17.92
C THR A 577 -22.51 -4.04 -17.89
N ARG A 578 -22.71 -3.45 -19.08
CA ARG A 578 -23.15 -2.06 -19.23
C ARG A 578 -24.66 -1.94 -19.13
N TYR A 579 -25.12 -0.95 -18.39
CA TYR A 579 -26.50 -0.50 -18.30
C TYR A 579 -26.57 0.99 -18.65
N GLU A 580 -27.25 1.33 -19.75
CA GLU A 580 -27.35 2.70 -20.24
C GLU A 580 -28.40 3.51 -19.45
N ALA A 581 -28.07 4.74 -19.07
CA ALA A 581 -28.91 5.58 -18.22
C ALA A 581 -30.19 6.04 -18.95
N GLU A 582 -30.13 6.29 -20.25
CA GLU A 582 -31.28 6.66 -21.07
C GLU A 582 -32.34 5.56 -21.17
N SER A 583 -31.94 4.31 -20.93
CA SER A 583 -32.81 3.13 -20.86
C SER A 583 -33.32 2.84 -19.44
N ALA A 584 -32.74 3.48 -18.42
CA ALA A 584 -33.09 3.29 -17.02
C ALA A 584 -34.38 4.03 -16.63
N THR A 585 -35.01 3.57 -15.53
CA THR A 585 -36.16 4.27 -14.95
C THR A 585 -35.69 5.59 -14.35
N ARG A 586 -36.40 6.69 -14.58
CA ARG A 586 -35.97 8.03 -14.16
C ARG A 586 -37.12 8.87 -13.63
N SER A 587 -36.79 9.83 -12.76
CA SER A 587 -37.70 10.87 -12.26
C SER A 587 -36.98 12.21 -12.29
N GLY A 588 -37.63 13.26 -12.81
CA GLY A 588 -37.07 14.60 -13.00
C GLY A 588 -36.11 14.72 -14.19
N GLY A 589 -35.15 13.81 -14.28
CA GLY A 589 -34.13 13.77 -15.35
C GLY A 589 -34.70 13.55 -16.76
N GLN A 590 -34.03 14.11 -17.75
CA GLN A 590 -34.36 14.05 -19.18
C GLN A 590 -33.27 13.35 -19.97
N VAL A 591 -33.67 12.59 -20.99
CA VAL A 591 -32.72 12.04 -21.95
C VAL A 591 -32.21 13.16 -22.84
N ARG A 592 -30.89 13.25 -22.96
CA ARG A 592 -30.16 14.23 -23.77
C ARG A 592 -29.17 13.49 -24.68
N SER A 593 -28.47 14.24 -25.51
CA SER A 593 -27.48 13.69 -26.44
C SER A 593 -26.17 14.45 -26.35
N ALA A 594 -25.06 13.70 -26.35
CA ALA A 594 -23.71 14.24 -26.41
C ALA A 594 -22.83 13.24 -27.17
N GLY A 595 -21.87 13.74 -27.96
CA GLY A 595 -20.98 12.89 -28.75
C GLY A 595 -20.00 12.05 -27.92
N THR A 596 -19.80 12.40 -26.65
CA THR A 596 -18.93 11.68 -25.70
C THR A 596 -19.70 10.66 -24.86
N ALA A 597 -21.03 10.66 -24.91
CA ALA A 597 -21.86 9.70 -24.17
C ALA A 597 -21.83 8.32 -24.82
N SER A 598 -21.90 7.25 -24.01
CA SER A 598 -22.13 5.89 -24.48
C SER A 598 -23.43 5.84 -25.27
N GLY A 599 -23.41 5.23 -26.45
CA GLY A 599 -24.59 5.21 -27.33
C GLY A 599 -25.07 6.58 -27.82
N GLY A 600 -24.38 7.68 -27.50
CA GLY A 600 -24.71 9.06 -27.88
C GLY A 600 -25.85 9.70 -27.07
N GLN A 601 -26.34 9.05 -26.02
CA GLN A 601 -27.42 9.55 -25.15
C GLN A 601 -27.07 9.40 -23.68
N TYR A 602 -27.72 10.19 -22.83
CA TYR A 602 -27.48 10.18 -21.38
C TYR A 602 -28.68 10.78 -20.65
N VAL A 603 -28.71 10.71 -19.32
CA VAL A 603 -29.72 11.40 -18.49
C VAL A 603 -29.11 12.62 -17.80
N GLY A 604 -29.65 13.80 -18.09
CA GLY A 604 -29.30 15.06 -17.44
C GLY A 604 -30.50 15.78 -16.83
N GLY A 605 -30.25 16.90 -16.15
CA GLY A 605 -31.30 17.67 -15.46
C GLY A 605 -31.82 17.01 -14.17
N LEU A 606 -30.94 16.29 -13.46
CA LEU A 606 -31.19 15.78 -12.11
C LEU A 606 -30.99 16.93 -11.10
N ASP A 607 -31.85 17.94 -11.19
CA ASP A 607 -31.62 19.26 -10.58
C ASP A 607 -32.33 19.42 -9.24
N ASN A 608 -33.37 18.63 -8.96
CA ASN A 608 -34.15 18.71 -7.72
C ASN A 608 -33.81 17.55 -6.79
N THR A 609 -33.79 17.82 -5.48
CA THR A 609 -33.68 16.76 -4.48
C THR A 609 -34.76 15.71 -4.70
N GLY A 610 -34.34 14.45 -4.83
CA GLY A 610 -35.23 13.33 -5.12
C GLY A 610 -35.30 12.92 -6.60
N ASP A 611 -34.79 13.72 -7.54
CA ASP A 611 -34.60 13.31 -8.93
C ASP A 611 -33.64 12.11 -8.99
N TYR A 612 -33.86 11.16 -9.91
CA TYR A 612 -33.04 9.95 -9.95
C TYR A 612 -32.96 9.27 -11.31
N VAL A 613 -31.94 8.43 -11.44
CA VAL A 613 -31.81 7.34 -12.42
C VAL A 613 -31.74 6.02 -11.67
N GLN A 614 -32.53 5.03 -12.08
CA GLN A 614 -32.60 3.70 -11.47
C GLN A 614 -32.39 2.59 -12.51
N PHE A 615 -31.28 1.89 -12.35
CA PHE A 615 -30.89 0.73 -13.12
C PHE A 615 -31.52 -0.52 -12.51
N SER A 616 -32.03 -1.41 -13.37
CA SER A 616 -32.37 -2.79 -12.99
C SER A 616 -31.23 -3.69 -13.46
N VAL A 617 -30.53 -4.32 -12.51
CA VAL A 617 -29.32 -5.10 -12.77
C VAL A 617 -29.53 -6.54 -12.34
N THR A 618 -28.85 -7.48 -12.99
CA THR A 618 -28.85 -8.89 -12.58
C THR A 618 -27.42 -9.35 -12.37
N VAL A 619 -27.16 -10.02 -11.24
CA VAL A 619 -25.84 -10.57 -10.91
C VAL A 619 -25.94 -12.07 -10.59
N PRO A 620 -24.90 -12.86 -10.89
CA PRO A 620 -24.97 -14.33 -10.76
C PRO A 620 -24.92 -14.81 -9.31
N SER A 621 -24.25 -14.08 -8.41
CA SER A 621 -24.08 -14.42 -7.01
C SER A 621 -24.24 -13.20 -6.11
N ALA A 622 -24.61 -13.41 -4.85
CA ALA A 622 -24.55 -12.35 -3.86
C ALA A 622 -23.09 -11.98 -3.58
N GLY A 623 -22.83 -10.72 -3.26
CA GLY A 623 -21.50 -10.24 -2.92
C GLY A 623 -21.27 -8.78 -3.29
N GLU A 624 -20.05 -8.32 -3.05
CA GLU A 624 -19.59 -6.99 -3.46
C GLU A 624 -19.14 -6.99 -4.93
N TYR A 625 -19.62 -6.01 -5.67
CA TYR A 625 -19.27 -5.74 -7.06
C TYR A 625 -18.65 -4.34 -7.18
N ARG A 626 -17.84 -4.14 -8.23
CA ARG A 626 -17.43 -2.81 -8.66
C ARG A 626 -18.48 -2.23 -9.60
N MET A 627 -18.99 -1.08 -9.21
CA MET A 627 -19.83 -0.22 -10.01
C MET A 627 -18.98 0.92 -10.57
N ALA A 628 -18.96 1.07 -11.89
CA ALA A 628 -18.32 2.16 -12.60
C ALA A 628 -19.41 3.03 -13.25
N VAL A 629 -19.57 4.26 -12.76
CA VAL A 629 -20.61 5.19 -13.24
C VAL A 629 -19.99 6.16 -14.23
N GLY A 630 -20.42 6.10 -15.50
CA GLY A 630 -20.13 7.14 -16.49
C GLY A 630 -20.95 8.39 -16.16
N PHE A 631 -20.29 9.52 -15.98
CA PHE A 631 -20.95 10.72 -15.48
C PHE A 631 -20.35 12.01 -16.05
N ALA A 632 -21.12 13.09 -15.97
CA ALA A 632 -20.64 14.44 -16.22
C ALA A 632 -21.02 15.36 -15.05
N ASN A 633 -20.06 16.11 -14.55
CA ASN A 633 -20.27 17.18 -13.58
C ASN A 633 -19.64 18.46 -14.14
N GLY A 634 -20.46 19.32 -14.73
CA GLY A 634 -20.05 20.61 -15.29
C GLY A 634 -19.97 21.74 -14.25
N THR A 635 -20.19 21.47 -12.96
CA THR A 635 -20.05 22.49 -11.90
C THR A 635 -18.57 22.78 -11.59
N SER A 636 -18.31 23.72 -10.68
CA SER A 636 -16.94 24.05 -10.22
C SER A 636 -16.46 23.22 -9.03
N ALA A 637 -17.29 22.34 -8.48
CA ALA A 637 -17.02 21.56 -7.26
C ALA A 637 -17.44 20.10 -7.41
N VAL A 638 -17.08 19.26 -6.44
CA VAL A 638 -17.57 17.87 -6.36
C VAL A 638 -19.09 17.88 -6.13
N SER A 639 -19.83 17.11 -6.92
CA SER A 639 -21.26 16.85 -6.70
C SER A 639 -21.46 15.52 -5.99
N ARG A 640 -22.64 15.28 -5.42
CA ARG A 640 -22.94 14.03 -4.71
C ARG A 640 -24.31 13.46 -5.12
N LEU A 641 -24.38 12.15 -5.31
CA LEU A 641 -25.63 11.41 -5.47
C LEU A 641 -25.75 10.36 -4.36
N ASP A 642 -26.95 10.19 -3.81
CA ASP A 642 -27.27 9.06 -2.96
C ASP A 642 -27.30 7.77 -3.81
N VAL A 643 -26.64 6.73 -3.34
CA VAL A 643 -26.69 5.38 -3.93
C VAL A 643 -27.63 4.52 -3.09
N LEU A 644 -28.73 4.10 -3.71
CA LEU A 644 -29.68 3.17 -3.10
C LEU A 644 -29.64 1.82 -3.81
N VAL A 645 -29.60 0.76 -3.02
CA VAL A 645 -29.70 -0.63 -3.48
C VAL A 645 -31.00 -1.22 -2.97
N ASN A 646 -31.83 -1.73 -3.88
CA ASN A 646 -33.12 -2.34 -3.55
C ASN A 646 -34.01 -1.44 -2.65
N GLY A 647 -33.98 -0.13 -2.91
CA GLY A 647 -34.75 0.88 -2.19
C GLY A 647 -34.13 1.39 -0.88
N VAL A 648 -33.01 0.81 -0.43
CA VAL A 648 -32.30 1.22 0.79
C VAL A 648 -31.08 2.06 0.41
N GLN A 649 -30.97 3.26 0.98
CA GLN A 649 -29.77 4.09 0.82
C GLN A 649 -28.58 3.44 1.52
N ARG A 650 -27.50 3.24 0.78
CA ARG A 650 -26.28 2.57 1.25
C ARG A 650 -25.17 3.57 1.54
N PHE A 651 -24.95 4.49 0.61
CA PHE A 651 -23.95 5.53 0.75
C PHE A 651 -24.24 6.72 -0.16
N VAL A 652 -23.42 7.75 -0.01
CA VAL A 652 -23.40 8.95 -0.84
C VAL A 652 -22.12 8.90 -1.66
N ALA A 653 -22.26 8.95 -2.98
CA ALA A 653 -21.14 8.88 -3.91
C ALA A 653 -20.70 10.29 -4.34
N PRO A 654 -19.41 10.63 -4.26
CA PRO A 654 -18.86 11.85 -4.82
C PRO A 654 -18.63 11.71 -6.33
N PHE A 655 -18.83 12.81 -7.06
CA PHE A 655 -18.65 12.90 -8.50
C PHE A 655 -17.80 14.16 -8.83
N PRO A 656 -16.49 14.00 -9.03
CA PRO A 656 -15.57 15.11 -9.34
C PRO A 656 -15.91 15.83 -10.65
N ARG A 657 -15.49 17.09 -10.80
CA ARG A 657 -15.76 17.89 -12.02
C ARG A 657 -15.22 17.21 -13.30
N THR A 658 -16.01 17.16 -14.37
CA THR A 658 -15.64 16.62 -15.71
C THR A 658 -15.45 17.71 -16.77
N GLU A 659 -15.07 18.91 -16.33
CA GLU A 659 -14.84 20.13 -17.12
C GLU A 659 -16.12 20.81 -17.65
N ALA A 660 -17.02 20.07 -18.28
CA ALA A 660 -18.23 20.60 -18.92
C ALA A 660 -19.42 19.63 -18.83
N TRP A 661 -20.64 20.16 -18.98
CA TRP A 661 -21.86 19.35 -19.13
C TRP A 661 -21.83 18.54 -20.42
N GLY A 662 -22.46 17.36 -20.40
CA GLY A 662 -22.40 16.41 -21.51
C GLY A 662 -20.98 15.95 -21.86
N ASN A 663 -19.98 16.19 -21.01
CA ASN A 663 -18.63 15.63 -21.15
C ASN A 663 -18.46 14.46 -20.20
N PHE A 664 -18.72 13.26 -20.72
CA PHE A 664 -18.49 11.99 -20.03
C PHE A 664 -17.02 11.64 -20.20
N ALA A 665 -16.18 12.37 -19.45
CA ALA A 665 -14.72 12.23 -19.47
C ALA A 665 -14.32 10.75 -19.31
N ALA A 666 -13.14 10.40 -19.82
CA ALA A 666 -12.72 9.02 -20.09
C ALA A 666 -12.60 8.08 -18.86
N THR A 667 -12.90 8.53 -17.63
CA THR A 667 -12.86 7.66 -16.43
C THR A 667 -14.14 7.76 -15.61
N PRO A 668 -14.85 6.64 -15.43
CA PRO A 668 -16.04 6.58 -14.59
C PRO A 668 -15.70 6.71 -13.10
N GLN A 669 -16.68 7.11 -12.29
CA GLN A 669 -16.57 7.04 -10.83
C GLN A 669 -16.67 5.57 -10.39
N LEU A 670 -15.66 5.09 -9.66
CA LEU A 670 -15.58 3.70 -9.20
C LEU A 670 -16.08 3.58 -7.76
N LEU A 671 -17.03 2.69 -7.53
CA LEU A 671 -17.72 2.55 -6.24
C LEU A 671 -17.96 1.06 -5.95
N PRO A 672 -17.75 0.59 -4.70
CA PRO A 672 -18.20 -0.73 -4.30
C PRO A 672 -19.72 -0.74 -4.13
N VAL A 673 -20.35 -1.86 -4.47
CA VAL A 673 -21.78 -2.08 -4.24
C VAL A 673 -22.06 -3.54 -3.89
N THR A 674 -22.70 -3.77 -2.75
CA THR A 674 -23.12 -5.11 -2.34
C THR A 674 -24.51 -5.43 -2.89
N LEU A 675 -24.63 -6.55 -3.60
CA LEU A 675 -25.84 -6.96 -4.31
C LEU A 675 -26.25 -8.39 -3.91
N ALA A 676 -27.56 -8.66 -3.94
CA ALA A 676 -28.08 -10.01 -3.78
C ALA A 676 -27.94 -10.81 -5.09
N ALA A 677 -27.93 -12.14 -5.03
CA ALA A 677 -27.99 -12.95 -6.23
C ALA A 677 -29.29 -12.70 -7.01
N GLY A 678 -29.20 -12.62 -8.34
CA GLY A 678 -30.34 -12.35 -9.21
C GLY A 678 -30.60 -10.85 -9.40
N SER A 679 -31.88 -10.49 -9.47
CA SER A 679 -32.33 -9.14 -9.83
C SER A 679 -32.18 -8.15 -8.66
N ASN A 680 -31.60 -6.99 -8.94
CA ASN A 680 -31.46 -5.87 -8.01
C ASN A 680 -31.83 -4.55 -8.71
N THR A 681 -32.07 -3.51 -7.92
CA THR A 681 -32.15 -2.13 -8.42
C THR A 681 -31.03 -1.30 -7.80
N ILE A 682 -30.33 -0.52 -8.63
CA ILE A 682 -29.37 0.50 -8.19
C ILE A 682 -29.93 1.86 -8.60
N ARG A 683 -30.15 2.74 -7.64
CA ARG A 683 -30.66 4.10 -7.88
C ARG A 683 -29.60 5.12 -7.50
N LEU A 684 -29.29 6.02 -8.42
CA LEU A 684 -28.51 7.22 -8.21
C LEU A 684 -29.50 8.39 -8.07
N ARG A 685 -29.60 8.98 -6.87
CA ARG A 685 -30.59 10.02 -6.54
C ARG A 685 -29.90 11.33 -6.17
N GLN A 686 -30.41 12.44 -6.67
CA GLN A 686 -29.96 13.79 -6.32
C GLN A 686 -30.24 14.06 -4.83
N GLY A 687 -29.16 14.24 -4.06
CA GLY A 687 -29.17 14.47 -2.60
C GLY A 687 -29.14 15.95 -2.20
N GLY A 688 -28.92 16.86 -3.15
CA GLY A 688 -28.91 18.32 -2.92
C GLY A 688 -27.52 18.97 -2.92
N VAL A 689 -26.45 18.24 -3.26
CA VAL A 689 -25.08 18.78 -3.35
C VAL A 689 -24.58 18.71 -4.79
N GLY A 690 -24.47 19.87 -5.43
CA GLY A 690 -24.04 19.96 -6.83
C GLY A 690 -25.00 19.26 -7.80
N PHE A 691 -24.56 19.08 -9.04
CA PHE A 691 -25.35 18.47 -10.11
C PHE A 691 -24.50 17.43 -10.85
N THR A 692 -25.12 16.33 -11.26
CA THR A 692 -24.47 15.25 -11.99
C THR A 692 -25.41 14.77 -13.10
N GLU A 693 -24.89 14.63 -14.31
CA GLU A 693 -25.54 13.92 -15.41
C GLU A 693 -24.96 12.49 -15.49
N VAL A 694 -25.78 11.51 -15.80
CA VAL A 694 -25.41 10.07 -15.78
C VAL A 694 -25.54 9.50 -17.18
N ASP A 695 -24.51 8.80 -17.64
CA ASP A 695 -24.42 8.18 -18.97
C ASP A 695 -24.65 6.67 -18.88
N TYR A 696 -23.83 5.96 -18.11
CA TYR A 696 -23.95 4.52 -17.95
C TYR A 696 -23.57 4.05 -16.55
N LEU A 697 -23.92 2.80 -16.27
CA LEU A 697 -23.42 2.02 -15.14
C LEU A 697 -22.82 0.72 -15.68
N ASP A 698 -21.51 0.55 -15.51
CA ASP A 698 -20.81 -0.71 -15.76
C ASP A 698 -20.67 -1.48 -14.44
N LEU A 699 -21.14 -2.72 -14.42
CA LEU A 699 -21.14 -3.56 -13.22
C LEU A 699 -20.35 -4.85 -13.44
N GLY A 700 -19.39 -5.13 -12.59
CA GLY A 700 -18.57 -6.35 -12.65
C GLY A 700 -17.87 -6.65 -11.33
N THR A 701 -17.10 -7.73 -11.26
CA THR A 701 -16.24 -7.98 -10.10
C THR A 701 -15.15 -6.91 -10.03
N ALA A 702 -14.71 -6.56 -8.82
CA ALA A 702 -13.58 -5.65 -8.67
C ALA A 702 -12.32 -6.26 -9.32
N PRO A 703 -11.64 -5.55 -10.23
CA PRO A 703 -10.37 -6.02 -10.78
C PRO A 703 -9.32 -6.06 -9.67
N THR A 704 -8.65 -7.19 -9.53
CA THR A 704 -7.57 -7.40 -8.57
C THR A 704 -6.22 -7.34 -9.28
N PRO A 705 -5.14 -6.96 -8.57
CA PRO A 705 -3.78 -7.17 -9.08
C PRO A 705 -3.57 -8.64 -9.47
N VAL A 706 -2.82 -8.85 -10.56
CA VAL A 706 -2.30 -10.16 -10.91
C VAL A 706 -1.05 -10.39 -10.07
N TYR A 707 -1.02 -11.49 -9.32
CA TYR A 707 0.15 -11.93 -8.58
C TYR A 707 0.82 -13.07 -9.33
N ALA A 708 2.14 -13.04 -9.42
CA ALA A 708 2.91 -14.08 -10.11
C ALA A 708 4.32 -14.19 -9.56
N ALA A 709 4.83 -15.42 -9.47
CA ALA A 709 6.20 -15.68 -9.08
C ALA A 709 7.19 -15.02 -10.06
N GLU A 710 8.16 -14.31 -9.49
CA GLU A 710 9.30 -13.75 -10.22
C GLU A 710 10.47 -14.73 -10.19
N THR A 711 11.20 -14.85 -11.30
CA THR A 711 12.41 -15.70 -11.35
C THR A 711 13.65 -14.83 -11.50
N ALA A 712 14.48 -14.78 -10.46
CA ALA A 712 15.78 -14.12 -10.52
C ALA A 712 16.75 -14.89 -11.43
N ALA A 713 17.42 -14.18 -12.31
CA ALA A 713 18.57 -14.68 -13.04
C ALA A 713 19.85 -14.46 -12.23
N ALA A 714 20.75 -15.44 -12.25
CA ALA A 714 22.03 -15.34 -11.56
C ALA A 714 22.93 -14.31 -12.27
N VAL A 715 23.18 -13.19 -11.61
CA VAL A 715 24.22 -12.22 -11.96
C VAL A 715 25.44 -12.52 -11.09
N ALA A 716 26.59 -12.82 -11.70
CA ALA A 716 27.81 -13.08 -10.95
C ALA A 716 28.27 -11.80 -10.24
N ASN A 717 28.65 -11.92 -8.97
CA ASN A 717 29.18 -10.82 -8.17
C ASN A 717 28.30 -9.56 -8.23
N ALA A 718 26.99 -9.73 -8.06
CA ALA A 718 25.99 -8.68 -8.24
C ALA A 718 26.08 -7.53 -7.21
N GLY A 719 26.64 -7.82 -6.02
CA GLY A 719 26.95 -6.83 -4.96
C GLY A 719 28.43 -6.40 -4.94
N PHE A 720 29.24 -6.84 -5.90
CA PHE A 720 30.66 -6.46 -6.04
C PHE A 720 31.60 -6.81 -4.85
N ASP A 721 31.18 -7.63 -3.89
CA ASP A 721 31.96 -7.99 -2.70
C ASP A 721 33.04 -9.07 -2.89
N ALA A 722 33.02 -9.84 -3.97
CA ALA A 722 33.76 -11.10 -4.07
C ALA A 722 35.30 -11.00 -3.90
N ALA A 723 35.89 -9.83 -4.18
CA ALA A 723 37.34 -9.61 -4.12
C ALA A 723 37.74 -8.37 -3.30
N GLY A 724 36.81 -7.77 -2.57
CA GLY A 724 37.02 -6.46 -1.95
C GLY A 724 37.38 -5.38 -2.98
N ALA A 725 38.31 -4.48 -2.66
CA ALA A 725 38.72 -3.40 -3.56
C ALA A 725 39.67 -3.90 -4.66
N THR A 726 39.27 -3.79 -5.93
CA THR A 726 40.03 -4.28 -7.09
C THR A 726 39.67 -3.51 -8.38
N GLN A 727 40.60 -3.44 -9.34
CA GLN A 727 40.34 -2.99 -10.73
C GLN A 727 39.86 -4.11 -11.65
N THR A 728 39.65 -5.32 -11.12
CA THR A 728 39.19 -6.49 -11.88
C THR A 728 38.02 -7.14 -11.14
N PRO A 729 36.83 -6.52 -11.15
CA PRO A 729 35.67 -7.04 -10.44
C PRO A 729 35.34 -8.44 -10.97
N THR A 730 35.31 -9.43 -10.08
CA THR A 730 35.15 -10.84 -10.49
C THR A 730 33.87 -11.02 -11.29
N GLY A 731 33.96 -11.62 -12.49
CA GLY A 731 32.81 -11.89 -13.35
C GLY A 731 32.33 -10.71 -14.21
N TRP A 732 32.98 -9.55 -14.11
CA TRP A 732 32.71 -8.36 -14.92
C TRP A 732 33.90 -8.02 -15.82
N GLY A 733 33.63 -7.69 -17.08
CA GLY A 733 34.62 -7.23 -18.05
C GLY A 733 34.71 -5.72 -18.10
N THR A 734 35.83 -5.23 -18.62
CA THR A 734 36.11 -3.80 -18.78
C THR A 734 36.44 -3.50 -20.24
N TRP A 735 35.68 -2.60 -20.85
CA TRP A 735 36.04 -1.96 -22.11
C TRP A 735 36.61 -0.57 -21.83
N ALA A 736 37.88 -0.38 -22.18
CA ALA A 736 38.73 0.75 -21.79
C ALA A 736 38.55 2.02 -22.64
N GLY A 737 37.35 2.24 -23.21
CA GLY A 737 37.06 3.37 -24.09
C GLY A 737 37.59 3.21 -25.51
N SER A 738 37.21 4.12 -26.40
CA SER A 738 37.63 4.09 -27.81
C SER A 738 39.15 4.22 -28.00
N THR A 739 39.84 4.84 -27.03
CA THR A 739 41.30 4.98 -27.00
C THR A 739 42.01 3.78 -26.40
N GLY A 740 41.29 2.90 -25.68
CA GLY A 740 41.85 1.74 -24.98
C GLY A 740 42.67 2.08 -23.72
N THR A 741 42.56 3.29 -23.18
CA THR A 741 43.43 3.82 -22.11
C THR A 741 42.73 4.03 -20.76
N SER A 742 41.48 3.58 -20.60
CA SER A 742 40.65 3.86 -19.42
C SER A 742 40.30 2.62 -18.59
N ALA A 743 41.06 1.53 -18.73
CA ALA A 743 40.82 0.29 -17.97
C ALA A 743 41.06 0.44 -16.45
N ASP A 744 41.70 1.53 -16.05
CA ASP A 744 41.93 1.91 -14.65
C ASP A 744 40.85 2.87 -14.12
N ALA A 745 39.83 3.18 -14.94
CA ALA A 745 38.74 4.05 -14.55
C ALA A 745 37.62 3.28 -13.83
N ASP A 746 37.59 1.95 -13.87
CA ASP A 746 36.63 1.11 -13.15
C ASP A 746 37.31 0.29 -12.04
N PHE A 747 36.70 0.29 -10.86
CA PHE A 747 37.19 -0.46 -9.72
C PHE A 747 36.08 -0.66 -8.68
N THR A 748 36.27 -1.63 -7.79
CA THR A 748 35.44 -1.77 -6.60
C THR A 748 36.06 -1.06 -5.41
N GLU A 749 35.22 -0.47 -4.56
CA GLU A 749 35.62 0.21 -3.33
C GLU A 749 34.55 0.09 -2.24
N ALA A 750 34.90 0.44 -1.01
CA ALA A 750 34.02 0.30 0.15
C ALA A 750 32.82 1.26 0.12
N GLY A 751 31.71 0.83 0.72
CA GLY A 751 30.46 1.59 0.86
C GLY A 751 29.40 1.19 -0.15
N GLY A 752 29.19 -0.12 -0.31
CA GLY A 752 28.05 -0.69 -1.04
C GLY A 752 26.71 -0.44 -0.36
N VAL A 753 25.63 -0.57 -1.14
CA VAL A 753 24.28 -0.68 -0.62
C VAL A 753 24.03 -2.07 -0.08
N THR A 754 24.54 -3.11 -0.74
CA THR A 754 24.51 -4.50 -0.26
C THR A 754 25.94 -4.94 0.02
N GLY A 755 26.18 -5.54 1.19
CA GLY A 755 27.55 -5.91 1.57
C GLY A 755 28.45 -4.69 1.84
N GLY A 756 29.75 -4.86 1.61
CA GLY A 756 30.78 -3.90 1.95
C GLY A 756 31.31 -3.08 0.76
N TYR A 757 31.13 -3.54 -0.48
CA TYR A 757 31.75 -2.96 -1.68
C TYR A 757 30.74 -2.54 -2.75
N ARG A 758 31.18 -1.67 -3.68
CA ARG A 758 30.42 -1.23 -4.87
C ARG A 758 31.32 -1.13 -6.08
N LEU A 759 30.75 -1.14 -7.29
CA LEU A 759 31.47 -0.75 -8.51
C LEU A 759 31.48 0.77 -8.65
N THR A 760 32.63 1.36 -8.94
CA THR A 760 32.81 2.80 -9.18
C THR A 760 33.53 3.02 -10.52
N HIS A 761 33.03 3.99 -11.29
CA HIS A 761 33.76 4.60 -12.40
C HIS A 761 34.33 5.95 -11.96
N TYR A 762 35.64 6.13 -11.97
CA TYR A 762 36.33 7.39 -11.66
C TYR A 762 37.75 7.40 -12.25
N LYS A 763 38.18 8.56 -12.77
CA LYS A 763 39.59 8.80 -13.10
C LYS A 763 39.95 10.27 -12.94
N ALA A 764 41.20 10.56 -12.57
CA ALA A 764 41.70 11.94 -12.44
C ALA A 764 41.87 12.67 -13.78
N SER A 765 41.99 11.93 -14.89
CA SER A 765 41.98 12.43 -16.27
C SER A 765 40.66 12.09 -16.96
N ALA A 766 40.44 12.64 -18.15
CA ALA A 766 39.31 12.22 -18.98
C ALA A 766 39.32 10.70 -19.20
N PHE A 767 38.13 10.11 -19.24
CA PHE A 767 37.93 8.67 -19.35
C PHE A 767 36.65 8.35 -20.10
N GLU A 768 36.60 7.15 -20.64
CA GLU A 768 35.43 6.51 -21.21
C GLU A 768 35.57 5.03 -20.90
N VAL A 769 34.60 4.45 -20.19
CA VAL A 769 34.69 3.07 -19.72
C VAL A 769 33.30 2.44 -19.69
N PHE A 770 33.27 1.15 -20.02
CA PHE A 770 32.08 0.31 -19.90
C PHE A 770 32.46 -0.94 -19.13
N THR A 771 31.82 -1.17 -17.98
CA THR A 771 32.01 -2.38 -17.18
C THR A 771 30.76 -3.23 -17.29
N ASP A 772 30.91 -4.46 -17.79
CA ASP A 772 29.78 -5.26 -18.26
C ASP A 772 29.87 -6.75 -17.90
N GLN A 773 28.72 -7.40 -17.93
CA GLN A 773 28.59 -8.84 -17.78
C GLN A 773 27.57 -9.36 -18.78
N THR A 774 27.92 -10.43 -19.48
CA THR A 774 26.96 -11.18 -20.31
C THR A 774 26.41 -12.35 -19.52
N VAL A 775 25.15 -12.25 -19.13
CA VAL A 775 24.39 -13.32 -18.49
C VAL A 775 23.87 -14.26 -19.59
N THR A 776 24.15 -15.55 -19.46
CA THR A 776 23.79 -16.59 -20.47
C THR A 776 22.89 -17.65 -19.86
N GLY A 777 22.26 -18.47 -20.70
CA GLY A 777 21.34 -19.53 -20.25
C GLY A 777 19.97 -18.99 -19.79
N LEU A 778 19.63 -17.76 -20.19
CA LEU A 778 18.35 -17.15 -19.88
C LEU A 778 17.24 -17.83 -20.68
N ALA A 779 16.08 -18.04 -20.05
CA ALA A 779 14.89 -18.46 -20.77
C ALA A 779 14.36 -17.29 -21.61
N ASN A 780 13.77 -17.56 -22.77
CA ASN A 780 13.10 -16.50 -23.52
C ASN A 780 11.95 -15.90 -22.70
N GLY A 781 11.84 -14.58 -22.71
CA GLY A 781 10.87 -13.85 -21.90
C GLY A 781 11.24 -12.39 -21.70
N THR A 782 10.42 -11.71 -20.90
CA THR A 782 10.61 -10.31 -20.55
C THR A 782 11.35 -10.21 -19.22
N TYR A 783 12.40 -9.38 -19.19
CA TYR A 783 13.24 -9.18 -18.02
C TYR A 783 13.22 -7.71 -17.57
N THR A 784 13.49 -7.51 -16.28
CA THR A 784 13.75 -6.21 -15.67
C THR A 784 15.13 -6.26 -15.02
N LEU A 785 15.96 -5.26 -15.35
CA LEU A 785 17.27 -5.02 -14.74
C LEU A 785 17.14 -3.84 -13.77
N THR A 786 17.58 -4.03 -12.53
CA THR A 786 17.57 -2.99 -11.49
C THR A 786 18.92 -2.91 -10.81
N VAL A 787 19.39 -1.69 -10.52
CA VAL A 787 20.61 -1.44 -9.72
C VAL A 787 20.32 -0.32 -8.70
N GLN A 788 21.06 -0.29 -7.60
CA GLN A 788 21.24 0.93 -6.84
C GLN A 788 22.34 1.75 -7.49
N ALA A 789 22.12 3.05 -7.72
CA ALA A 789 23.10 3.93 -8.35
C ALA A 789 23.23 5.27 -7.62
N VAL A 790 24.43 5.84 -7.69
CA VAL A 790 24.75 7.18 -7.20
C VAL A 790 25.83 7.82 -8.07
N GLY A 791 25.73 9.12 -8.33
CA GLY A 791 26.69 9.82 -9.18
C GLY A 791 27.01 11.23 -8.71
N GLY A 792 28.23 11.68 -9.01
CA GLY A 792 28.66 13.07 -8.82
C GLY A 792 28.26 14.01 -9.97
N GLY A 793 27.87 13.44 -11.12
CA GLY A 793 27.47 14.20 -12.31
C GLY A 793 28.62 14.82 -13.11
N GLY A 794 28.26 15.52 -14.18
CA GLY A 794 29.18 16.21 -15.08
C GLY A 794 29.70 15.36 -16.25
N GLN A 795 29.49 14.04 -16.23
CA GLN A 795 29.81 13.15 -17.35
C GLN A 795 29.07 13.59 -18.62
N SER A 796 29.73 13.48 -19.78
CA SER A 796 29.06 13.68 -21.07
C SER A 796 28.05 12.57 -21.36
N SER A 797 28.24 11.38 -20.77
CA SER A 797 27.28 10.30 -20.77
C SER A 797 27.48 9.38 -19.57
N ALA A 798 26.39 8.96 -18.94
CA ALA A 798 26.40 8.07 -17.77
C ALA A 798 25.07 7.29 -17.72
N TYR A 799 25.11 5.99 -17.97
CA TYR A 799 23.90 5.17 -18.02
C TYR A 799 24.15 3.70 -17.66
N LEU A 800 23.12 3.08 -17.08
CA LEU A 800 22.93 1.64 -17.06
C LEU A 800 22.56 1.17 -18.47
N SER A 801 23.07 0.01 -18.88
CA SER A 801 22.89 -0.57 -20.22
C SER A 801 22.32 -1.99 -20.14
N ALA A 802 21.43 -2.30 -21.08
CA ALA A 802 20.99 -3.65 -21.42
C ALA A 802 21.04 -3.82 -22.95
N LYS A 803 21.81 -4.79 -23.45
CA LYS A 803 21.97 -5.07 -24.89
C LYS A 803 22.25 -6.54 -25.21
N ASN A 804 22.34 -6.87 -26.49
CA ASN A 804 22.64 -8.23 -26.98
C ASN A 804 21.62 -9.31 -26.56
N TYR A 805 20.37 -8.93 -26.31
CA TYR A 805 19.30 -9.83 -25.84
C TYR A 805 18.38 -10.35 -26.98
N GLY A 806 18.75 -10.08 -28.22
CA GLY A 806 18.04 -10.54 -29.41
C GLY A 806 18.66 -9.98 -30.68
N THR A 807 18.36 -10.59 -31.82
CA THR A 807 18.82 -10.10 -33.13
C THR A 807 18.19 -8.73 -33.42
N ALA A 808 19.03 -7.75 -33.77
CA ALA A 808 18.61 -6.39 -34.14
C ALA A 808 17.77 -5.66 -33.07
N GLN A 809 17.91 -6.04 -31.80
CA GLN A 809 17.29 -5.30 -30.69
C GLN A 809 18.17 -4.09 -30.31
N PRO A 810 17.58 -2.91 -30.07
CA PRO A 810 18.34 -1.73 -29.66
C PRO A 810 18.91 -1.89 -28.26
N GLU A 811 20.01 -1.19 -27.96
CA GLU A 811 20.44 -1.02 -26.57
C GLU A 811 19.37 -0.23 -25.81
N LEU A 812 18.96 -0.74 -24.65
CA LEU A 812 18.14 0.00 -23.71
C LEU A 812 19.05 0.61 -22.66
N THR A 813 18.78 1.86 -22.31
CA THR A 813 19.59 2.59 -21.34
C THR A 813 18.70 3.27 -20.31
N ALA A 814 19.24 3.41 -19.10
CA ALA A 814 18.66 4.25 -18.07
C ALA A 814 19.76 5.18 -17.51
N PRO A 815 19.55 6.50 -17.48
CA PRO A 815 20.57 7.44 -17.00
C PRO A 815 20.87 7.21 -15.52
N ILE A 816 22.13 7.43 -15.14
CA ILE A 816 22.55 7.40 -13.73
C ILE A 816 22.32 8.80 -13.11
N PRO A 817 21.65 8.90 -11.95
CA PRO A 817 21.31 10.19 -11.37
C PRO A 817 22.53 10.85 -10.68
N ALA A 818 22.58 12.19 -10.73
CA ALA A 818 23.66 13.01 -10.18
C ALA A 818 23.32 13.55 -8.77
N LEU A 819 23.10 12.64 -7.83
CA LEU A 819 22.55 12.96 -6.50
C LEU A 819 23.61 13.40 -5.48
N GLY A 820 24.89 13.10 -5.74
CA GLY A 820 25.97 13.25 -4.76
C GLY A 820 25.99 12.12 -3.73
N TRP A 821 27.15 11.95 -3.07
CA TRP A 821 27.37 10.85 -2.11
C TRP A 821 26.65 11.09 -0.77
N PRO A 822 26.06 10.07 -0.12
CA PRO A 822 25.78 8.69 -0.56
C PRO A 822 24.30 8.51 -0.99
N LYS A 823 23.74 9.45 -1.75
CA LYS A 823 22.31 9.42 -2.09
C LYS A 823 22.03 8.37 -3.17
N TRP A 824 21.89 7.12 -2.74
CA TRP A 824 21.55 6.00 -3.60
C TRP A 824 20.11 6.08 -4.09
N GLN A 825 19.89 5.68 -5.35
CA GLN A 825 18.56 5.51 -5.90
C GLN A 825 18.50 4.29 -6.81
N THR A 826 17.33 3.67 -6.84
CA THR A 826 17.02 2.58 -7.75
C THR A 826 16.95 3.10 -9.20
N VAL A 827 17.75 2.51 -10.08
CA VAL A 827 17.72 2.74 -11.53
C VAL A 827 17.26 1.46 -12.21
N VAL A 828 16.31 1.58 -13.13
CA VAL A 828 15.61 0.43 -13.71
C VAL A 828 15.62 0.48 -15.24
N ILE A 829 15.86 -0.67 -15.87
CA ILE A 829 15.52 -0.94 -17.27
C ILE A 829 14.52 -2.10 -17.29
N SER A 830 13.26 -1.78 -17.57
CA SER A 830 12.17 -2.75 -17.64
C SER A 830 11.85 -3.17 -19.07
N GLY A 831 11.19 -4.32 -19.21
CA GLY A 831 10.63 -4.76 -20.48
C GLY A 831 11.65 -5.27 -21.50
N ILE A 832 12.76 -5.85 -21.05
CA ILE A 832 13.85 -6.37 -21.89
C ILE A 832 13.41 -7.72 -22.53
N PRO A 833 13.17 -7.80 -23.84
CA PRO A 833 12.67 -9.03 -24.48
C PRO A 833 13.81 -9.98 -24.86
N VAL A 834 14.25 -10.82 -23.92
CA VAL A 834 15.28 -11.83 -24.18
C VAL A 834 14.73 -12.91 -25.13
N THR A 835 15.38 -13.06 -26.28
CA THR A 835 14.96 -13.97 -27.36
C THR A 835 16.07 -14.90 -27.86
N ASN A 836 17.32 -14.67 -27.43
CA ASN A 836 18.50 -15.44 -27.83
C ASN A 836 19.19 -16.14 -26.64
N GLY A 837 18.54 -16.18 -25.48
CA GLY A 837 19.03 -16.83 -24.27
C GLY A 837 20.21 -16.15 -23.55
N GLN A 838 20.50 -14.89 -23.87
CA GLN A 838 21.51 -14.09 -23.18
C GLN A 838 21.10 -12.62 -23.04
N LEU A 839 21.80 -11.89 -22.18
CA LEU A 839 21.67 -10.45 -22.01
C LEU A 839 23.01 -9.88 -21.52
N THR A 840 23.54 -8.88 -22.20
CA THR A 840 24.67 -8.09 -21.70
C THR A 840 24.13 -6.92 -20.90
N ILE A 841 24.49 -6.85 -19.62
CA ILE A 841 24.18 -5.74 -18.71
C ILE A 841 25.47 -5.01 -18.38
N GLY A 842 25.42 -3.70 -18.11
CA GLY A 842 26.62 -2.98 -17.71
C GLY A 842 26.40 -1.53 -17.36
N LEU A 843 27.46 -0.93 -16.82
CA LEU A 843 27.54 0.49 -16.50
C LEU A 843 28.43 1.17 -17.53
N TYR A 844 27.95 2.25 -18.14
CA TYR A 844 28.71 3.08 -19.07
C TYR A 844 28.93 4.47 -18.47
N SER A 845 30.14 5.01 -18.60
CA SER A 845 30.34 6.45 -18.46
C SER A 845 31.52 7.01 -19.27
N ALA A 846 31.32 8.24 -19.75
CA ALA A 846 32.33 9.06 -20.41
C ALA A 846 32.37 10.43 -19.74
N GLY A 847 33.55 10.86 -19.29
CA GLY A 847 33.67 12.03 -18.44
C GLY A 847 35.03 12.71 -18.50
N SER A 848 35.06 13.93 -18.02
CA SER A 848 36.30 14.64 -17.70
C SER A 848 36.91 14.11 -16.39
N GLY A 849 38.17 14.44 -16.16
CA GLY A 849 38.86 14.06 -14.93
C GLY A 849 38.14 14.55 -13.67
N GLY A 850 38.05 13.70 -12.66
CA GLY A 850 37.42 13.98 -11.37
C GLY A 850 35.94 13.60 -11.28
N GLN A 851 35.30 13.23 -12.39
CA GLN A 851 33.89 12.83 -12.40
C GLN A 851 33.75 11.36 -12.00
N TRP A 852 32.68 11.03 -11.27
CA TRP A 852 32.47 9.69 -10.74
C TRP A 852 31.01 9.28 -10.72
N LEU A 853 30.78 7.98 -10.72
CA LEU A 853 29.52 7.33 -10.37
C LEU A 853 29.77 5.92 -9.85
N SER A 854 28.79 5.36 -9.18
CA SER A 854 28.85 4.01 -8.64
C SER A 854 27.51 3.29 -8.80
N ILE A 855 27.58 1.96 -8.94
CA ILE A 855 26.42 1.08 -8.85
C ILE A 855 26.67 -0.06 -7.87
N ASP A 856 25.58 -0.61 -7.34
CA ASP A 856 25.58 -1.80 -6.51
C ASP A 856 24.21 -2.53 -6.58
N ALA A 857 24.09 -3.69 -5.92
CA ALA A 857 22.86 -4.45 -5.78
C ALA A 857 22.19 -4.77 -7.12
N VAL A 858 22.96 -5.30 -8.08
CA VAL A 858 22.47 -5.62 -9.42
C VAL A 858 21.47 -6.77 -9.36
N THR A 859 20.27 -6.58 -9.89
CA THR A 859 19.24 -7.62 -9.97
C THR A 859 18.71 -7.74 -11.39
N LEU A 860 18.52 -8.97 -11.84
CA LEU A 860 17.93 -9.29 -13.13
C LEU A 860 16.81 -10.30 -12.92
N THR A 861 15.57 -9.90 -13.22
CA THR A 861 14.38 -10.69 -12.87
C THR A 861 13.52 -10.91 -14.11
N ARG A 862 13.06 -12.14 -14.32
CA ARG A 862 12.09 -12.50 -15.36
C ARG A 862 10.67 -12.26 -14.85
N GLN A 863 9.86 -11.56 -15.66
CA GLN A 863 8.46 -11.22 -15.40
C GLN A 863 7.44 -12.21 -15.98
#